data_AF-A0A2U3KFM1-F1
#
_entry.id   AF-A0A2U3KFM1-F1
#
_cell.length_a   1.000
_cell.length_b   1.000
_cell.length_c   1.000
_cell.angle_alpha   90.00
_cell.angle_beta   90.00
_cell.angle_gamma   90.00
#
_symmetry.space_group_name_H-M   'P 1'
#
loop_
_entity.id
_entity.type
_entity.pdbx_description
1 polymer ?
#
loop_
_entity_poly.entity_id
_entity_poly.type
_entity_poly.pdbx_seq_one_letter_code
_entity_poly.pdbx_strand_id
1 'polypeptide(L)'
;MVCPSCGYKNVNESAPFCGGCGSPLAVTAPPRDQSRPSTDQIIKTEPHDARKSPKRIAGIAALVVCLAIAGGGLVVLHRSGLLSRANSTARTNATKTSFTPESAGATSPAPGAPVLASDSPPANPTPETTTANTVRVTPSAVIPSGTNIAASVFGGEIESVTGSYGPGHNGRLLIDSLPEPTWRPEGENPLHPTEPAGDHVKFPQEIVLSFYKRDAALVSAVVLRFPKDVSSRPKDIEIWSSMSSPTENFSPVVKATLDLSTPSETISFSPVQTRFLKLRVLSSTGPEAFEIGEIAVIEGSAAGYVPLIARYPEIERWRSSIRYAAQKGIDWLEPTTIDWQAQNECFGCHVQAQTLMGLSVAQRNHYVVSASCMRNLVEFMRTKQADDGTEKDEGAAGTRATPTQFAAMGYAYFDEVTGVKSDQSLLKHVDWLSRQLGPAGELAPDMEEPPIAQGSLMTTGNTLIAFMQAFAQTGDARYQRAADRSLSFMASADPKTTQDKIFKVLALSRFGTPQQRELVAPLLRQLQSEQNRDGGWGETADMHASNALATGQVLYSFQEAGVSIDAPEFTNGVRYLLKTQQDSGAWPSTNTQSSRNSEFAPTMWAVIGLAGLVEPPMAESLKAELDKYGRVALYINFDFNKATLRPDAKPIIAQVLKLLQDNPDLKLSIEGHTDNVGSHDYNVKLSQTRAAAVVSSLVAAHIAPGRLSSGGSGPDRPIADNDTEKGRAKNRRVELVKM
;
A
#
# COMPACT_ATOMS: atom_id res chain seq x y z
N MET A 1 -2.35 -31.18 21.14
CA MET A 1 -3.60 -31.37 21.92
C MET A 1 -4.46 -30.11 21.89
N VAL A 2 -5.76 -30.24 22.19
CA VAL A 2 -6.70 -29.13 22.37
C VAL A 2 -7.00 -28.98 23.86
N CYS A 3 -6.90 -27.77 24.41
CA CYS A 3 -7.27 -27.54 25.80
C CYS A 3 -8.79 -27.76 26.00
N PRO A 4 -9.22 -28.65 26.90
CA PRO A 4 -10.65 -28.93 27.09
C PRO A 4 -11.43 -27.76 27.72
N SER A 5 -10.75 -26.83 28.38
CA SER A 5 -11.38 -25.67 29.01
C SER A 5 -11.68 -24.52 28.04
N CYS A 6 -10.82 -24.29 27.04
CA CYS A 6 -10.91 -23.11 26.17
C CYS A 6 -10.77 -23.39 24.67
N GLY A 7 -10.55 -24.65 24.26
CA GLY A 7 -10.43 -25.01 22.84
C GLY A 7 -9.11 -24.61 22.17
N TYR A 8 -8.14 -24.07 22.92
CA TYR A 8 -6.84 -23.65 22.38
C TYR A 8 -6.06 -24.82 21.76
N LYS A 9 -5.62 -24.68 20.51
CA LYS A 9 -4.84 -25.68 19.76
C LYS A 9 -3.34 -25.38 19.88
N ASN A 10 -2.48 -26.41 19.81
CA ASN A 10 -1.02 -26.36 20.03
C ASN A 10 -0.57 -26.24 21.50
N VAL A 11 -1.22 -27.00 22.39
CA VAL A 11 -0.72 -27.18 23.75
C VAL A 11 0.60 -27.99 23.74
N ASN A 12 1.67 -27.43 24.31
CA ASN A 12 2.95 -28.10 24.56
C ASN A 12 2.81 -29.10 25.73
N GLU A 13 3.16 -30.37 25.52
CA GLU A 13 3.07 -31.44 26.55
C GLU A 13 3.93 -31.18 27.80
N SER A 14 4.94 -30.33 27.69
CA SER A 14 5.84 -30.00 28.80
C SER A 14 5.41 -28.77 29.61
N ALA A 15 4.31 -28.10 29.24
CA ALA A 15 3.79 -26.94 29.96
C ALA A 15 2.74 -27.34 31.02
N PRO A 16 2.88 -26.90 32.29
CA PRO A 16 1.92 -27.26 33.35
C PRO A 16 0.56 -26.54 33.23
N PHE A 17 0.48 -25.49 32.42
CA PHE A 17 -0.72 -24.67 32.21
C PHE A 17 -0.96 -24.39 30.73
N CYS A 18 -2.23 -24.23 30.34
CA CYS A 18 -2.60 -23.85 28.99
C CYS A 18 -2.25 -22.37 28.74
N GLY A 19 -1.43 -22.08 27.73
CA GLY A 19 -1.07 -20.70 27.36
C GLY A 19 -2.25 -19.81 26.92
N GLY A 20 -3.39 -20.39 26.53
CA GLY A 20 -4.57 -19.62 26.13
C GLY A 20 -5.47 -19.18 27.28
N CYS A 21 -5.52 -19.92 28.39
CA CYS A 21 -6.47 -19.62 29.49
C CYS A 21 -5.92 -19.83 30.90
N GLY A 22 -4.64 -20.17 31.05
CA GLY A 22 -3.99 -20.41 32.34
C GLY A 22 -4.49 -21.64 33.11
N SER A 23 -5.41 -22.44 32.54
CA SER A 23 -5.94 -23.62 33.21
C SER A 23 -4.88 -24.72 33.34
N PRO A 24 -4.82 -25.46 34.47
CA PRO A 24 -3.91 -26.59 34.63
C PRO A 24 -4.22 -27.67 33.59
N LEU A 25 -3.18 -28.21 32.96
CA LEU A 25 -3.30 -29.33 32.02
C LEU A 25 -3.09 -30.64 32.79
N ALA A 26 -4.11 -31.49 32.86
CA ALA A 26 -4.06 -32.72 33.65
C ALA A 26 -3.02 -33.71 33.07
N VAL A 27 -1.93 -33.94 33.81
CA VAL A 27 -0.93 -34.97 33.50
C VAL A 27 -1.51 -36.34 33.85
N THR A 28 -2.05 -37.06 32.87
CA THR A 28 -2.39 -38.49 33.04
C THR A 28 -1.14 -39.33 32.84
N ALA A 29 -0.54 -39.81 33.94
CA ALA A 29 0.49 -40.85 33.88
C ALA A 29 -0.12 -42.17 33.38
N PRO A 30 0.56 -42.93 32.49
CA PRO A 30 0.07 -44.23 32.06
C PRO A 30 0.27 -45.29 33.16
N PRO A 31 -0.54 -46.37 33.20
CA PRO A 31 -0.40 -47.43 34.19
C PRO A 31 0.87 -48.25 33.95
N ARG A 32 1.53 -48.64 35.04
CA ARG A 32 2.66 -49.60 35.06
C ARG A 32 2.18 -50.96 34.56
N ASP A 33 2.80 -51.47 33.51
CA ASP A 33 2.80 -52.91 33.21
C ASP A 33 4.12 -53.54 33.63
N GLN A 34 4.01 -54.65 34.35
CA GLN A 34 5.09 -55.43 34.94
C GLN A 34 5.42 -56.61 34.01
N SER A 35 6.50 -56.51 33.23
CA SER A 35 7.27 -57.70 32.84
C SER A 35 8.70 -57.33 32.43
N ARG A 36 9.65 -57.88 33.21
CA ARG A 36 11.12 -57.81 33.16
C ARG A 36 11.72 -58.66 32.00
N PRO A 37 13.06 -58.69 31.75
CA PRO A 37 14.18 -58.23 32.61
C PRO A 37 15.30 -57.40 31.96
N SER A 38 16.05 -56.80 32.89
CA SER A 38 17.28 -56.00 32.86
C SER A 38 18.58 -56.80 32.70
N THR A 39 19.67 -56.15 32.27
CA THR A 39 21.03 -56.06 32.91
C THR A 39 21.96 -55.34 31.90
N ASP A 40 22.53 -54.17 32.17
CA ASP A 40 23.60 -53.77 33.11
C ASP A 40 24.92 -53.54 32.37
N GLN A 41 25.55 -52.39 32.64
CA GLN A 41 27.01 -52.21 32.78
C GLN A 41 27.90 -52.25 31.50
N ILE A 42 29.00 -51.51 31.29
CA ILE A 42 29.76 -50.45 31.98
C ILE A 42 31.02 -50.14 31.08
N ILE A 43 31.60 -48.93 31.21
CA ILE A 43 32.96 -48.44 30.77
C ILE A 43 33.25 -47.96 29.33
N LYS A 44 33.59 -46.67 29.30
CA LYS A 44 34.65 -45.92 28.57
C LYS A 44 35.63 -46.75 27.69
N THR A 45 35.95 -46.22 26.51
CA THR A 45 37.24 -45.60 26.10
C THR A 45 37.36 -45.62 24.56
N GLU A 46 37.53 -44.45 23.95
CA GLU A 46 38.31 -44.29 22.71
C GLU A 46 39.82 -44.42 23.05
N PRO A 47 40.81 -44.43 22.11
CA PRO A 47 40.78 -44.26 20.65
C PRO A 47 41.68 -45.25 19.86
N HIS A 48 41.63 -45.26 18.52
CA HIS A 48 42.80 -45.00 17.64
C HIS A 48 42.57 -45.28 16.16
N ASP A 49 43.07 -44.33 15.38
CA ASP A 49 43.29 -44.24 13.95
C ASP A 49 44.37 -45.22 13.44
N ALA A 50 44.22 -45.78 12.21
CA ALA A 50 45.26 -45.85 11.17
C ALA A 50 44.95 -46.81 9.99
N ARG A 51 45.03 -46.23 8.77
CA ARG A 51 45.79 -46.69 7.58
C ARG A 51 45.30 -47.88 6.71
N LYS A 52 45.10 -47.56 5.42
CA LYS A 52 45.89 -47.96 4.21
C LYS A 52 45.04 -48.41 3.00
N SER A 53 45.31 -47.74 1.87
CA SER A 53 45.03 -48.14 0.48
C SER A 53 45.72 -49.45 0.05
N PRO A 54 45.32 -50.06 -1.08
CA PRO A 54 46.27 -50.12 -2.20
C PRO A 54 45.71 -50.06 -3.65
N LYS A 55 46.56 -49.46 -4.51
CA LYS A 55 47.04 -49.89 -5.85
C LYS A 55 46.27 -49.60 -7.16
N ARG A 56 47.05 -48.95 -8.04
CA ARG A 56 46.93 -48.67 -9.49
C ARG A 56 47.38 -49.88 -10.35
N ILE A 57 47.03 -49.84 -11.66
CA ILE A 57 47.82 -50.04 -12.91
C ILE A 57 46.85 -49.61 -14.05
N ALA A 58 47.02 -48.59 -14.91
CA ALA A 58 48.08 -48.11 -15.83
C ALA A 58 48.02 -48.70 -17.26
N GLY A 59 47.97 -47.82 -18.27
CA GLY A 59 48.10 -48.05 -19.72
C GLY A 59 47.39 -46.94 -20.54
N ILE A 60 47.98 -45.76 -20.78
CA ILE A 60 48.89 -45.35 -21.89
C ILE A 60 48.24 -45.39 -23.28
N ALA A 61 47.94 -44.22 -23.88
CA ALA A 61 48.64 -43.63 -25.03
C ALA A 61 47.85 -42.46 -25.65
N ALA A 62 48.59 -41.43 -26.07
CA ALA A 62 48.12 -40.15 -26.60
C ALA A 62 47.73 -40.19 -28.09
N LEU A 63 46.91 -39.23 -28.52
CA LEU A 63 47.14 -38.55 -29.81
C LEU A 63 46.58 -37.12 -29.82
N VAL A 64 47.43 -36.21 -30.29
CA VAL A 64 47.21 -34.80 -30.61
C VAL A 64 46.52 -34.68 -31.97
N VAL A 65 45.51 -33.81 -32.11
CA VAL A 65 45.23 -33.07 -33.36
C VAL A 65 44.66 -31.69 -33.01
N CYS A 66 45.39 -30.66 -33.45
CA CYS A 66 44.93 -29.29 -33.64
C CYS A 66 44.01 -29.19 -34.86
N LEU A 67 42.99 -28.32 -34.84
CA LEU A 67 42.56 -27.63 -36.05
C LEU A 67 42.01 -26.24 -35.71
N ALA A 68 42.70 -25.23 -36.23
CA ALA A 68 42.28 -23.85 -36.37
C ALA A 68 42.17 -23.56 -37.88
N ILE A 69 41.03 -23.03 -38.34
CA ILE A 69 40.81 -22.27 -39.60
C ILE A 69 39.56 -21.40 -39.30
N ALA A 70 39.64 -20.08 -39.08
CA ALA A 70 39.92 -18.95 -39.98
C ALA A 70 38.82 -18.67 -41.05
N GLY A 71 38.21 -17.48 -40.98
CA GLY A 71 37.90 -16.68 -42.18
C GLY A 71 36.43 -16.41 -42.55
N GLY A 72 36.10 -15.12 -42.73
CA GLY A 72 34.96 -14.59 -43.49
C GLY A 72 33.89 -13.94 -42.61
N GLY A 73 33.71 -12.61 -42.51
CA GLY A 73 33.99 -11.56 -43.48
C GLY A 73 32.83 -11.42 -44.47
N LEU A 74 31.79 -10.67 -44.12
CA LEU A 74 30.85 -10.13 -45.12
C LEU A 74 30.56 -8.64 -44.85
N VAL A 75 31.21 -7.83 -45.68
CA VAL A 75 30.88 -6.44 -46.00
C VAL A 75 29.73 -6.46 -47.00
N VAL A 76 28.70 -5.65 -46.79
CA VAL A 76 27.85 -5.17 -47.90
C VAL A 76 27.80 -3.64 -47.85
N LEU A 77 28.35 -3.06 -48.91
CA LEU A 77 28.37 -1.63 -49.23
C LEU A 77 27.08 -1.23 -49.97
N HIS A 78 26.64 -0.01 -49.64
CA HIS A 78 25.99 1.01 -50.48
C HIS A 78 24.84 0.66 -51.45
N ARG A 79 23.77 1.46 -51.33
CA ARG A 79 23.33 2.32 -52.45
C ARG A 79 22.58 3.57 -51.97
N SER A 80 23.20 4.72 -52.21
CA SER A 80 22.58 6.04 -52.25
C SER A 80 21.75 6.20 -53.53
N GLY A 81 20.64 6.94 -53.45
CA GLY A 81 19.84 7.39 -54.59
C GLY A 81 19.25 8.76 -54.31
N LEU A 82 19.96 9.80 -54.75
CA LEU A 82 19.51 11.18 -54.92
C LEU A 82 18.77 11.32 -56.26
N LEU A 83 17.76 12.21 -56.30
CA LEU A 83 17.43 13.19 -57.37
C LEU A 83 16.12 13.92 -56.92
N SER A 84 16.15 15.22 -56.59
CA SER A 84 15.98 16.40 -57.51
C SER A 84 14.53 16.51 -58.02
N ARG A 85 13.78 17.62 -58.04
CA ARG A 85 13.89 19.10 -58.01
C ARG A 85 12.41 19.58 -57.79
N ALA A 86 12.02 20.78 -57.36
CA ALA A 86 12.32 22.10 -57.91
C ALA A 86 11.75 23.22 -57.00
N ASN A 87 12.39 24.39 -57.12
CA ASN A 87 12.01 25.71 -56.63
C ASN A 87 10.59 26.17 -57.05
N SER A 88 9.95 27.01 -56.23
CA SER A 88 9.74 28.42 -56.59
C SER A 88 9.42 29.29 -55.37
N THR A 89 10.21 30.35 -55.25
CA THR A 89 10.09 31.55 -54.42
C THR A 89 8.82 32.36 -54.69
N ALA A 90 8.28 33.04 -53.66
CA ALA A 90 7.98 34.47 -53.72
C ALA A 90 7.75 35.05 -52.30
N ARG A 91 8.54 36.08 -51.97
CA ARG A 91 8.40 37.01 -50.84
C ARG A 91 7.16 37.90 -51.07
N THR A 92 6.56 38.45 -50.00
CA THR A 92 6.85 39.82 -49.49
C THR A 92 5.95 40.23 -48.32
N ASN A 93 6.60 40.72 -47.25
CA ASN A 93 6.34 41.90 -46.41
C ASN A 93 4.90 42.25 -46.00
N ALA A 94 4.63 42.25 -44.69
CA ALA A 94 4.59 43.44 -43.79
C ALA A 94 3.28 44.25 -43.97
N THR A 95 2.54 44.65 -42.94
CA THR A 95 2.99 45.42 -41.77
C THR A 95 1.86 45.46 -40.73
N LYS A 96 2.26 45.66 -39.47
CA LYS A 96 1.45 45.95 -38.26
C LYS A 96 0.60 47.22 -38.41
N THR A 97 -0.47 47.30 -37.59
CA THR A 97 -0.81 48.33 -36.55
C THR A 97 -2.33 48.33 -36.34
N SER A 98 -2.93 47.95 -35.20
CA SER A 98 -2.90 48.45 -33.80
C SER A 98 -3.95 49.53 -33.48
N PHE A 99 -4.59 49.37 -32.31
CA PHE A 99 -5.38 50.31 -31.49
C PHE A 99 -6.90 50.47 -31.74
N THR A 100 -7.69 49.72 -30.94
CA THR A 100 -8.62 50.14 -29.82
C THR A 100 -9.33 51.51 -29.87
N PRO A 101 -10.27 51.80 -28.94
CA PRO A 101 -11.51 51.10 -28.53
C PRO A 101 -12.68 52.13 -28.39
N GLU A 102 -13.91 51.72 -28.09
CA GLU A 102 -14.76 52.46 -27.11
C GLU A 102 -16.11 51.80 -26.84
N SER A 103 -16.56 52.06 -25.62
CA SER A 103 -17.69 51.51 -24.86
C SER A 103 -18.81 52.53 -24.67
N ALA A 104 -20.06 52.06 -24.51
CA ALA A 104 -21.15 52.56 -23.63
C ALA A 104 -22.49 52.08 -24.25
N GLY A 105 -23.53 51.59 -23.57
CA GLY A 105 -23.98 51.69 -22.18
C GLY A 105 -25.35 52.37 -22.13
N ALA A 106 -26.42 51.69 -21.66
CA ALA A 106 -27.71 52.20 -21.10
C ALA A 106 -28.85 51.15 -21.23
N THR A 107 -29.31 50.46 -20.16
CA THR A 107 -30.43 50.72 -19.20
C THR A 107 -31.85 50.24 -19.62
N SER A 108 -32.51 49.44 -18.75
CA SER A 108 -33.94 48.92 -18.71
C SER A 108 -35.04 50.00 -18.79
N PRO A 109 -36.41 49.84 -18.61
CA PRO A 109 -37.39 48.88 -17.97
C PRO A 109 -37.92 47.49 -18.42
N ALA A 110 -38.59 46.76 -17.49
CA ALA A 110 -39.74 45.81 -17.69
C ALA A 110 -41.11 46.57 -17.47
N PRO A 111 -42.38 46.02 -17.45
CA PRO A 111 -42.87 44.65 -17.08
C PRO A 111 -44.14 44.09 -17.80
N GLY A 112 -44.63 42.89 -17.40
CA GLY A 112 -46.07 42.51 -17.45
C GLY A 112 -46.45 41.09 -17.92
N ALA A 113 -47.07 40.29 -17.03
CA ALA A 113 -47.66 38.95 -17.26
C ALA A 113 -49.17 39.01 -17.65
N PRO A 114 -49.81 37.87 -18.02
CA PRO A 114 -50.91 37.35 -17.18
C PRO A 114 -51.05 35.80 -17.09
N VAL A 115 -51.97 35.35 -16.21
CA VAL A 115 -52.23 33.98 -15.66
C VAL A 115 -53.72 33.57 -15.84
N LEU A 116 -54.03 32.26 -15.66
CA LEU A 116 -55.29 31.58 -15.18
C LEU A 116 -56.16 30.86 -16.25
N ALA A 117 -56.85 29.71 -16.06
CA ALA A 117 -57.12 28.73 -14.98
C ALA A 117 -57.71 27.40 -15.58
N SER A 118 -57.46 26.19 -15.01
CA SER A 118 -58.27 25.26 -14.16
C SER A 118 -59.43 24.44 -14.81
N ASP A 119 -59.43 23.10 -14.61
CA ASP A 119 -60.57 22.29 -14.07
C ASP A 119 -60.27 20.78 -13.98
N SER A 120 -60.86 20.11 -12.98
CA SER A 120 -60.83 18.65 -12.64
C SER A 120 -62.29 18.12 -12.53
N PRO A 121 -62.57 16.85 -12.12
CA PRO A 121 -62.47 15.53 -12.78
C PRO A 121 -63.89 14.84 -12.91
N PRO A 122 -64.01 13.53 -13.26
CA PRO A 122 -65.19 12.76 -12.86
C PRO A 122 -64.89 11.40 -12.17
N ALA A 123 -65.91 10.88 -11.47
CA ALA A 123 -65.90 9.77 -10.53
C ALA A 123 -66.51 8.43 -11.05
N ASN A 124 -66.06 7.33 -10.41
CA ASN A 124 -66.46 5.90 -10.34
C ASN A 124 -67.65 5.29 -11.12
N PRO A 125 -67.53 3.97 -11.37
CA PRO A 125 -68.56 2.99 -10.97
C PRO A 125 -68.01 1.76 -10.19
N THR A 126 -68.88 1.14 -9.38
CA THR A 126 -68.77 -0.19 -8.71
C THR A 126 -70.15 -0.89 -8.78
N PRO A 127 -70.35 -2.19 -8.47
CA PRO A 127 -69.42 -3.31 -8.24
C PRO A 127 -69.79 -4.63 -8.99
N GLU A 128 -68.82 -5.53 -9.22
CA GLU A 128 -69.08 -6.99 -9.27
C GLU A 128 -68.00 -7.75 -8.51
N THR A 129 -68.42 -8.82 -7.84
CA THR A 129 -67.76 -9.46 -6.71
C THR A 129 -67.19 -10.81 -7.14
N THR A 130 -65.89 -11.09 -6.91
CA THR A 130 -65.41 -12.46 -6.69
C THR A 130 -64.03 -12.49 -6.00
N THR A 131 -64.08 -12.77 -4.69
CA THR A 131 -63.14 -13.50 -3.81
C THR A 131 -61.61 -13.37 -3.96
N ALA A 132 -61.00 -13.07 -2.81
CA ALA A 132 -59.61 -12.71 -2.56
C ALA A 132 -58.56 -13.83 -2.73
N ASN A 133 -57.36 -13.43 -3.16
CA ASN A 133 -56.13 -13.77 -2.46
C ASN A 133 -55.00 -12.77 -2.76
N THR A 134 -54.45 -12.20 -1.70
CA THR A 134 -53.30 -11.30 -1.66
C THR A 134 -52.07 -11.90 -2.34
N VAL A 135 -51.61 -11.29 -3.43
CA VAL A 135 -50.27 -11.51 -3.98
C VAL A 135 -49.33 -10.49 -3.34
N ARG A 136 -48.43 -11.00 -2.49
CA ARG A 136 -47.27 -10.28 -1.96
C ARG A 136 -46.46 -9.70 -3.12
N VAL A 137 -46.39 -8.37 -3.20
CA VAL A 137 -45.28 -7.70 -3.87
C VAL A 137 -44.04 -7.91 -3.02
N THR A 138 -43.03 -8.54 -3.59
CA THR A 138 -41.72 -8.76 -2.97
C THR A 138 -41.02 -7.41 -2.83
N PRO A 139 -40.45 -7.04 -1.65
CA PRO A 139 -39.76 -5.78 -1.49
C PRO A 139 -38.46 -5.78 -2.32
N SER A 140 -38.33 -4.82 -3.24
CA SER A 140 -37.02 -4.38 -3.71
C SER A 140 -36.36 -3.61 -2.56
N ALA A 141 -35.14 -4.02 -2.17
CA ALA A 141 -34.54 -3.74 -0.87
C ALA A 141 -34.32 -2.24 -0.60
N VAL A 142 -35.17 -1.67 0.24
CA VAL A 142 -34.93 -0.41 0.96
C VAL A 142 -34.01 -0.73 2.14
N ILE A 143 -32.87 -0.05 2.24
CA ILE A 143 -31.95 -0.20 3.38
C ILE A 143 -32.60 0.47 4.61
N PRO A 144 -32.65 -0.17 5.79
CA PRO A 144 -33.29 0.41 6.96
C PRO A 144 -32.54 1.65 7.48
N SER A 145 -33.29 2.63 7.98
CA SER A 145 -32.79 3.57 8.99
C SER A 145 -32.08 2.79 10.10
N GLY A 146 -30.89 3.21 10.53
CA GLY A 146 -30.13 2.44 11.52
C GLY A 146 -28.85 1.77 11.02
N THR A 147 -28.43 2.02 9.77
CA THR A 147 -27.22 1.39 9.21
C THR A 147 -25.95 1.96 9.87
N ASN A 148 -25.05 1.06 10.32
CA ASN A 148 -23.73 1.43 10.79
C ASN A 148 -22.81 1.78 9.61
N ILE A 149 -22.79 3.04 9.20
CA ILE A 149 -21.99 3.51 8.05
C ILE A 149 -20.50 3.64 8.34
N ALA A 150 -20.10 3.60 9.62
CA ALA A 150 -18.69 3.52 9.98
C ALA A 150 -18.14 2.10 9.84
N ALA A 151 -18.98 1.08 9.65
CA ALA A 151 -18.50 -0.29 9.64
C ALA A 151 -17.47 -0.50 8.51
N SER A 152 -16.39 -1.22 8.78
CA SER A 152 -15.32 -1.48 7.83
C SER A 152 -15.83 -2.17 6.56
N VAL A 153 -16.91 -2.94 6.70
CA VAL A 153 -17.63 -3.65 5.64
C VAL A 153 -18.39 -2.73 4.70
N PHE A 154 -18.67 -1.50 5.11
CA PHE A 154 -19.21 -0.42 4.29
C PHE A 154 -18.13 0.61 3.91
N GLY A 155 -16.86 0.32 4.19
CA GLY A 155 -15.72 1.17 3.88
C GLY A 155 -15.56 2.40 4.75
N GLY A 156 -16.08 2.34 5.98
CA GLY A 156 -15.64 3.25 7.03
C GLY A 156 -14.18 3.00 7.42
N GLU A 157 -13.58 4.03 8.00
CA GLU A 157 -12.17 4.06 8.40
C GLU A 157 -12.01 4.73 9.76
N ILE A 158 -11.01 4.28 10.53
CA ILE A 158 -10.51 5.03 11.69
C ILE A 158 -9.34 5.88 11.21
N GLU A 159 -9.52 7.20 11.22
CA GLU A 159 -8.50 8.16 10.74
C GLU A 159 -7.42 8.40 11.80
N SER A 160 -7.79 8.33 13.09
CA SER A 160 -6.86 8.42 14.21
C SER A 160 -7.50 7.92 15.50
N VAL A 161 -6.69 7.40 16.42
CA VAL A 161 -7.09 7.00 17.78
C VAL A 161 -5.98 7.37 18.77
N THR A 162 -6.34 7.86 19.96
CA THR A 162 -5.41 7.98 21.09
C THR A 162 -5.46 6.69 21.92
N GLY A 163 -4.33 6.25 22.47
CA GLY A 163 -4.26 5.01 23.26
C GLY A 163 -3.99 3.76 22.42
N SER A 164 -3.97 2.60 23.07
CA SER A 164 -3.64 1.32 22.45
C SER A 164 -4.91 0.49 22.20
N TYR A 165 -4.96 -0.18 21.05
CA TYR A 165 -6.08 -1.03 20.68
C TYR A 165 -5.54 -2.42 20.41
N GLY A 166 -5.80 -3.38 21.31
CA GLY A 166 -5.36 -4.78 21.20
C GLY A 166 -4.00 -4.98 20.49
N PRO A 167 -3.82 -6.08 19.76
CA PRO A 167 -2.89 -6.10 18.65
C PRO A 167 -3.53 -5.29 17.50
N GLY A 168 -3.27 -3.97 17.39
CA GLY A 168 -3.54 -3.17 16.18
C GLY A 168 -3.51 -1.67 16.43
N HIS A 169 -2.47 -0.96 16.02
CA HIS A 169 -2.19 0.43 16.47
C HIS A 169 -3.08 1.53 15.82
N ASN A 170 -4.15 1.18 15.09
CA ASN A 170 -5.01 2.13 14.37
C ASN A 170 -6.51 2.05 14.76
N GLY A 171 -6.91 1.12 15.65
CA GLY A 171 -8.28 1.01 16.14
C GLY A 171 -9.32 0.49 15.14
N ARG A 172 -8.92 0.03 13.94
CA ARG A 172 -9.86 -0.31 12.85
C ARG A 172 -10.82 -1.47 13.15
N LEU A 173 -10.46 -2.38 14.03
CA LEU A 173 -11.37 -3.45 14.46
C LEU A 173 -12.53 -2.88 15.34
N LEU A 174 -12.48 -1.64 15.84
CA LEU A 174 -13.64 -0.99 16.49
C LEU A 174 -14.86 -0.84 15.59
N ILE A 175 -14.68 -0.93 14.28
CA ILE A 175 -15.74 -0.79 13.28
C ILE A 175 -15.96 -2.07 12.49
N ASP A 176 -15.44 -3.22 12.92
CA ASP A 176 -15.60 -4.49 12.19
C ASP A 176 -16.87 -5.27 12.57
N SER A 177 -17.69 -4.70 13.47
CA SER A 177 -18.90 -5.31 14.05
C SER A 177 -18.63 -6.45 15.05
N LEU A 178 -17.41 -6.56 15.56
CA LEU A 178 -17.02 -7.42 16.67
C LEU A 178 -16.71 -6.56 17.91
N PRO A 179 -17.12 -7.01 19.12
CA PRO A 179 -16.87 -6.28 20.35
C PRO A 179 -15.47 -6.53 20.94
N GLU A 180 -14.66 -7.36 20.29
CA GLU A 180 -13.31 -7.76 20.71
C GLU A 180 -12.41 -7.83 19.48
N PRO A 181 -11.15 -7.36 19.55
CA PRO A 181 -10.48 -6.79 20.73
C PRO A 181 -10.98 -5.36 21.07
N THR A 182 -10.51 -4.82 22.19
CA THR A 182 -11.07 -3.58 22.75
C THR A 182 -10.09 -2.41 22.64
N TRP A 183 -10.64 -1.20 22.52
CA TRP A 183 -9.87 0.03 22.67
C TRP A 183 -9.64 0.33 24.14
N ARG A 184 -8.39 0.59 24.50
CA ARG A 184 -7.97 0.99 25.83
C ARG A 184 -7.11 2.26 25.75
N PRO A 185 -7.14 3.13 26.74
CA PRO A 185 -6.11 4.17 26.87
C PRO A 185 -4.72 3.55 26.95
N GLU A 186 -3.72 4.25 26.42
CA GLU A 186 -2.31 3.87 26.62
C GLU A 186 -1.99 3.96 28.12
N GLY A 187 -1.81 2.80 28.76
CA GLY A 187 -0.98 2.64 29.95
C GLY A 187 0.33 1.98 29.53
N GLU A 188 1.46 2.47 30.05
CA GLU A 188 2.86 2.07 29.80
C GLU A 188 3.18 1.34 28.48
N ASN A 189 4.05 1.95 27.68
CA ASN A 189 4.68 1.33 26.53
C ASN A 189 5.32 -0.04 26.91
N PRO A 190 4.82 -1.19 26.42
CA PRO A 190 5.36 -2.49 26.78
C PRO A 190 6.81 -2.73 26.30
N LEU A 191 7.36 -1.84 25.46
CA LEU A 191 8.73 -1.91 24.94
C LEU A 191 9.73 -0.98 25.65
N HIS A 192 9.27 -0.13 26.60
CA HIS A 192 10.13 0.73 27.43
C HIS A 192 9.64 0.76 28.90
N PRO A 193 9.95 -0.28 29.70
CA PRO A 193 9.48 -0.42 31.09
C PRO A 193 10.19 0.50 32.11
N THR A 194 10.91 1.54 31.65
CA THR A 194 11.74 2.41 32.52
C THR A 194 11.13 3.78 32.80
N GLU A 195 10.00 4.13 32.18
CA GLU A 195 9.20 5.26 32.65
C GLU A 195 8.18 4.74 33.66
N PRO A 196 8.09 5.31 34.88
CA PRO A 196 7.11 4.86 35.85
C PRO A 196 5.70 5.09 35.31
N ALA A 197 4.81 4.10 35.48
CA ALA A 197 3.40 4.17 35.18
C ALA A 197 2.86 5.49 35.70
N GLY A 198 2.47 6.39 34.80
CA GLY A 198 1.71 7.56 35.20
C GLY A 198 0.39 7.03 35.78
N ASP A 199 0.16 7.24 37.08
CA ASP A 199 -0.95 6.65 37.86
C ASP A 199 -2.38 6.90 37.31
N HIS A 200 -2.60 7.63 36.19
CA HIS A 200 -3.94 7.89 35.64
C HIS A 200 -3.96 8.08 34.12
N VAL A 201 -5.06 7.66 33.47
CA VAL A 201 -5.36 7.94 32.06
C VAL A 201 -5.43 9.46 31.82
N LYS A 202 -4.68 9.95 30.84
CA LYS A 202 -4.75 11.36 30.42
C LYS A 202 -5.96 11.58 29.52
N PHE A 203 -6.96 12.31 30.00
CA PHE A 203 -8.10 12.74 29.18
C PHE A 203 -7.84 14.11 28.51
N PRO A 204 -8.45 14.40 27.35
CA PRO A 204 -9.38 13.56 26.61
C PRO A 204 -8.67 12.45 25.81
N GLN A 205 -9.37 11.33 25.64
CA GLN A 205 -9.01 10.29 24.66
C GLN A 205 -9.91 10.45 23.43
N GLU A 206 -9.37 10.37 22.22
CA GLU A 206 -10.07 10.73 20.99
C GLU A 206 -9.99 9.61 19.93
N ILE A 207 -11.11 9.40 19.23
CA ILE A 207 -11.18 8.60 18.01
C ILE A 207 -11.80 9.46 16.92
N VAL A 208 -11.21 9.43 15.72
CA VAL A 208 -11.77 10.05 14.52
C VAL A 208 -12.12 8.96 13.52
N LEU A 209 -13.35 8.99 13.05
CA LEU A 209 -13.89 8.07 12.05
C LEU A 209 -14.25 8.83 10.77
N SER A 210 -14.17 8.16 9.64
CA SER A 210 -14.73 8.59 8.37
C SER A 210 -15.55 7.48 7.72
N PHE A 211 -16.31 7.84 6.69
CA PHE A 211 -17.20 6.93 5.98
C PHE A 211 -16.66 6.60 4.59
N TYR A 212 -17.40 5.80 3.82
CA TYR A 212 -17.03 5.43 2.46
C TYR A 212 -16.54 6.63 1.64
N LYS A 213 -15.32 6.53 1.09
CA LYS A 213 -14.62 7.59 0.32
C LYS A 213 -14.48 8.94 1.06
N ARG A 214 -14.63 8.97 2.38
CA ARG A 214 -14.72 10.18 3.22
C ARG A 214 -15.84 11.12 2.76
N ASP A 215 -16.88 10.60 2.09
CA ASP A 215 -18.00 11.42 1.65
C ASP A 215 -18.91 11.79 2.83
N ALA A 216 -19.63 12.91 2.68
CA ALA A 216 -20.45 13.42 3.77
C ALA A 216 -21.67 12.53 4.00
N ALA A 217 -21.91 12.11 5.23
CA ALA A 217 -23.11 11.38 5.62
C ALA A 217 -23.94 12.19 6.61
N LEU A 218 -25.25 11.99 6.59
CA LEU A 218 -26.13 12.50 7.62
C LEU A 218 -26.10 11.52 8.79
N VAL A 219 -25.54 11.93 9.93
CA VAL A 219 -25.38 11.09 11.12
C VAL A 219 -26.38 11.51 12.18
N SER A 220 -27.12 10.55 12.76
CA SER A 220 -28.10 10.83 13.81
C SER A 220 -27.77 10.23 15.18
N ALA A 221 -26.89 9.22 15.22
CA ALA A 221 -26.47 8.63 16.49
C ALA A 221 -25.09 7.98 16.41
N VAL A 222 -24.47 7.82 17.57
CA VAL A 222 -23.29 6.98 17.79
C VAL A 222 -23.65 5.94 18.84
N VAL A 223 -23.31 4.68 18.59
CA VAL A 223 -23.52 3.57 19.53
C VAL A 223 -22.17 3.06 19.98
N LEU A 224 -21.97 3.00 21.29
CA LEU A 224 -20.79 2.39 21.90
C LEU A 224 -21.20 1.04 22.47
N ARG A 225 -20.53 -0.04 22.07
CA ARG A 225 -20.72 -1.36 22.67
C ARG A 225 -19.53 -1.71 23.53
N PHE A 226 -19.82 -2.28 24.68
CA PHE A 226 -18.80 -2.61 25.67
C PHE A 226 -18.58 -4.12 25.76
N PRO A 227 -17.36 -4.55 26.11
CA PRO A 227 -17.08 -5.92 26.49
C PRO A 227 -17.96 -6.37 27.66
N LYS A 228 -18.21 -7.67 27.74
CA LYS A 228 -19.01 -8.24 28.83
C LYS A 228 -18.34 -8.06 30.20
N ASP A 229 -17.03 -8.22 30.28
CA ASP A 229 -16.27 -8.33 31.53
C ASP A 229 -15.32 -7.14 31.80
N VAL A 230 -15.75 -5.92 31.45
CA VAL A 230 -14.92 -4.72 31.59
C VAL A 230 -14.99 -4.10 33.00
N SER A 231 -13.82 -3.78 33.59
CA SER A 231 -13.70 -3.16 34.92
C SER A 231 -14.03 -1.67 34.94
N SER A 232 -13.86 -0.96 33.83
CA SER A 232 -14.14 0.47 33.70
C SER A 232 -14.62 0.85 32.31
N ARG A 233 -15.60 1.76 32.23
CA ARG A 233 -16.21 2.22 30.98
C ARG A 233 -16.05 3.74 30.82
N PRO A 234 -16.09 4.27 29.58
CA PRO A 234 -16.23 5.70 29.35
C PRO A 234 -17.44 6.25 30.09
N LYS A 235 -17.36 7.43 30.70
CA LYS A 235 -18.48 8.04 31.43
C LYS A 235 -18.95 9.32 30.75
N ASP A 236 -18.14 10.36 30.76
CA ASP A 236 -18.46 11.62 30.09
C ASP A 236 -17.80 11.65 28.71
N ILE A 237 -18.58 11.94 27.67
CA ILE A 237 -18.13 11.94 26.28
C ILE A 237 -18.65 13.15 25.51
N GLU A 238 -17.98 13.47 24.41
CA GLU A 238 -18.45 14.42 23.41
C GLU A 238 -18.35 13.81 22.00
N ILE A 239 -19.30 14.18 21.14
CA ILE A 239 -19.23 13.92 19.69
C ILE A 239 -19.03 15.24 18.98
N TRP A 240 -18.10 15.25 18.04
CA TRP A 240 -17.74 16.41 17.21
C TRP A 240 -17.78 16.04 15.73
N SER A 241 -18.01 17.02 14.86
CA SER A 241 -18.11 16.83 13.40
C SER A 241 -17.17 17.75 12.63
N SER A 242 -16.67 17.29 11.49
CA SER A 242 -15.91 18.10 10.52
C SER A 242 -16.29 17.72 9.09
N MET A 243 -16.46 18.75 8.25
CA MET A 243 -16.71 18.60 6.81
C MET A 243 -15.43 18.72 5.97
N SER A 244 -14.30 19.05 6.58
CA SER A 244 -13.13 19.55 5.85
C SER A 244 -11.84 18.76 6.09
N SER A 245 -11.64 18.24 7.29
CA SER A 245 -10.38 17.62 7.71
C SER A 245 -10.63 16.57 8.80
N PRO A 246 -9.88 15.44 8.79
CA PRO A 246 -9.88 14.48 9.89
C PRO A 246 -9.12 14.98 11.14
N THR A 247 -8.35 16.06 11.05
CA THR A 247 -7.54 16.58 12.16
C THR A 247 -8.00 17.94 12.69
N GLU A 248 -8.65 18.75 11.85
CA GLU A 248 -8.92 20.16 12.09
C GLU A 248 -10.40 20.53 11.87
N ASN A 249 -10.78 21.71 12.35
CA ASN A 249 -12.09 22.34 12.14
C ASN A 249 -13.27 21.50 12.62
N PHE A 250 -13.09 20.79 13.74
CA PHE A 250 -14.18 20.09 14.39
C PHE A 250 -15.08 21.06 15.15
N SER A 251 -16.40 20.84 15.05
CA SER A 251 -17.42 21.55 15.82
C SER A 251 -18.14 20.57 16.76
N PRO A 252 -18.47 20.97 18.00
CA PRO A 252 -19.16 20.09 18.93
C PRO A 252 -20.61 19.84 18.46
N VAL A 253 -21.05 18.58 18.56
CA VAL A 253 -22.39 18.13 18.18
C VAL A 253 -23.22 17.83 19.42
N VAL A 254 -22.69 17.01 20.33
CA VAL A 254 -23.38 16.62 21.57
C VAL A 254 -22.36 16.29 22.66
N LYS A 255 -22.76 16.55 23.91
CA LYS A 255 -22.08 16.09 25.13
C LYS A 255 -23.03 15.17 25.89
N ALA A 256 -22.53 14.04 26.36
CA ALA A 256 -23.34 13.04 27.05
C ALA A 256 -22.59 12.44 28.26
N THR A 257 -23.37 12.04 29.27
CA THR A 257 -22.92 11.19 30.37
C THR A 257 -23.63 9.85 30.21
N LEU A 258 -22.87 8.76 30.10
CA LEU A 258 -23.39 7.44 29.77
C LEU A 258 -24.02 6.75 31.01
N ASP A 259 -25.09 5.98 30.79
CA ASP A 259 -25.86 5.32 31.87
C ASP A 259 -25.12 4.05 32.37
N LEU A 260 -24.38 3.36 31.51
CA LEU A 260 -23.46 2.24 31.82
C LEU A 260 -24.08 1.02 32.50
N SER A 261 -25.38 1.04 32.77
CA SER A 261 -26.18 -0.11 33.20
C SER A 261 -26.43 -1.13 32.10
N THR A 262 -26.13 -0.77 30.84
CA THR A 262 -26.39 -1.59 29.65
C THR A 262 -25.09 -2.03 28.96
N PRO A 263 -25.10 -3.10 28.14
CA PRO A 263 -23.93 -3.51 27.36
C PRO A 263 -23.66 -2.60 26.14
N SER A 264 -24.56 -1.67 25.83
CA SER A 264 -24.41 -0.75 24.70
C SER A 264 -25.16 0.55 24.94
N GLU A 265 -24.49 1.68 24.73
CA GLU A 265 -25.05 3.00 24.94
C GLU A 265 -25.26 3.71 23.60
N THR A 266 -26.44 4.29 23.39
CA THR A 266 -26.77 5.02 22.16
C THR A 266 -26.86 6.51 22.43
N ILE A 267 -25.97 7.28 21.81
CA ILE A 267 -25.92 8.74 21.90
C ILE A 267 -26.61 9.30 20.67
N SER A 268 -27.86 9.73 20.82
CA SER A 268 -28.67 10.32 19.75
C SER A 268 -28.59 11.84 19.75
N PHE A 269 -28.63 12.45 18.57
CA PHE A 269 -28.59 13.91 18.40
C PHE A 269 -29.34 14.33 17.13
N SER A 270 -29.63 15.62 16.98
CA SER A 270 -30.21 16.15 15.74
C SER A 270 -29.28 15.81 14.56
N PRO A 271 -29.81 15.23 13.46
CA PRO A 271 -28.95 14.74 12.39
C PRO A 271 -27.99 15.81 11.86
N VAL A 272 -26.69 15.48 11.82
CA VAL A 272 -25.64 16.38 11.36
C VAL A 272 -25.00 15.82 10.10
N GLN A 273 -24.85 16.65 9.07
CA GLN A 273 -24.10 16.26 7.88
C GLN A 273 -22.61 16.40 8.19
N THR A 274 -21.85 15.31 8.07
CA THR A 274 -20.42 15.29 8.40
C THR A 274 -19.63 14.33 7.53
N ARG A 275 -18.35 14.63 7.26
CA ARG A 275 -17.39 13.72 6.60
C ARG A 275 -16.55 12.95 7.63
N PHE A 276 -16.28 13.61 8.75
CA PHE A 276 -15.46 13.09 9.84
C PHE A 276 -16.22 13.24 11.15
N LEU A 277 -16.24 12.19 11.96
CA LEU A 277 -16.86 12.19 13.27
C LEU A 277 -15.77 11.92 14.31
N LYS A 278 -15.71 12.74 15.36
CA LYS A 278 -14.77 12.58 16.46
C LYS A 278 -15.52 12.25 17.75
N LEU A 279 -15.21 11.10 18.33
CA LEU A 279 -15.58 10.74 19.70
C LEU A 279 -14.47 11.22 20.63
N ARG A 280 -14.82 11.98 21.67
CA ARG A 280 -13.91 12.38 22.75
C ARG A 280 -14.42 11.79 24.05
N VAL A 281 -13.63 10.93 24.69
CA VAL A 281 -13.87 10.46 26.04
C VAL A 281 -13.20 11.43 27.01
N LEU A 282 -13.98 11.99 27.93
CA LEU A 282 -13.54 13.01 28.90
C LEU A 282 -13.29 12.43 30.30
N SER A 283 -13.94 11.31 30.62
CA SER A 283 -13.80 10.62 31.91
C SER A 283 -14.20 9.15 31.79
N SER A 284 -13.88 8.36 32.81
CA SER A 284 -14.25 6.94 32.95
C SER A 284 -14.81 6.65 34.34
N THR A 285 -15.44 5.49 34.53
CA THR A 285 -15.96 5.05 35.84
C THR A 285 -14.88 4.67 36.83
N GLY A 286 -13.76 4.13 36.34
CA GLY A 286 -12.55 3.87 37.12
C GLY A 286 -11.49 4.93 36.85
N PRO A 287 -10.59 5.21 37.81
CA PRO A 287 -9.56 6.25 37.69
C PRO A 287 -8.40 5.91 36.75
N GLU A 288 -8.29 4.65 36.31
CA GLU A 288 -7.05 4.11 35.70
C GLU A 288 -7.22 3.49 34.31
N ALA A 289 -8.44 3.25 33.81
CA ALA A 289 -8.65 2.65 32.49
C ALA A 289 -10.08 2.85 31.98
N PHE A 290 -10.33 2.54 30.71
CA PHE A 290 -11.65 2.19 30.19
C PHE A 290 -11.52 1.26 28.98
N GLU A 291 -12.62 0.59 28.59
CA GLU A 291 -12.65 -0.17 27.34
C GLU A 291 -13.89 0.12 26.47
N ILE A 292 -13.69 0.17 25.15
CA ILE A 292 -14.76 0.17 24.14
C ILE A 292 -14.53 -1.00 23.19
N GLY A 293 -15.54 -1.83 22.96
CA GLY A 293 -15.47 -2.98 22.06
C GLY A 293 -15.79 -2.60 20.61
N GLU A 294 -16.91 -1.89 20.40
CA GLU A 294 -17.36 -1.48 19.05
C GLU A 294 -17.88 -0.04 19.07
N ILE A 295 -17.64 0.68 17.98
CA ILE A 295 -18.26 1.97 17.67
C ILE A 295 -19.08 1.81 16.41
N ALA A 296 -20.39 2.02 16.51
CA ALA A 296 -21.27 2.12 15.36
C ALA A 296 -21.75 3.55 15.16
N VAL A 297 -21.75 4.01 13.91
CA VAL A 297 -22.25 5.34 13.52
C VAL A 297 -23.50 5.17 12.69
N ILE A 298 -24.62 5.66 13.20
CA ILE A 298 -25.93 5.46 12.62
C ILE A 298 -26.25 6.57 11.62
N GLU A 299 -26.47 6.17 10.37
CA GLU A 299 -26.94 7.07 9.33
C GLU A 299 -28.39 7.48 9.59
N GLY A 300 -28.61 8.79 9.60
CA GLY A 300 -29.91 9.43 9.73
C GLY A 300 -30.64 9.58 8.41
N SER A 301 -31.83 10.17 8.47
CA SER A 301 -32.64 10.48 7.29
C SER A 301 -33.18 11.91 7.38
N ALA A 302 -33.34 12.54 6.22
CA ALA A 302 -33.99 13.83 6.05
C ALA A 302 -34.63 13.91 4.66
N ALA A 303 -35.61 14.78 4.48
CA ALA A 303 -36.21 15.01 3.17
C ALA A 303 -35.13 15.46 2.16
N GLY A 304 -35.03 14.77 1.02
CA GLY A 304 -34.03 15.04 -0.01
C GLY A 304 -32.63 14.48 0.26
N TYR A 305 -32.38 13.85 1.40
CA TYR A 305 -31.11 13.16 1.67
C TYR A 305 -31.06 11.79 0.98
N VAL A 306 -29.93 11.47 0.35
CA VAL A 306 -29.67 10.17 -0.27
C VAL A 306 -28.63 9.41 0.58
N PRO A 307 -28.98 8.25 1.16
CA PRO A 307 -28.06 7.44 1.97
C PRO A 307 -26.77 7.06 1.24
N LEU A 308 -25.67 6.83 1.97
CA LEU A 308 -24.37 6.48 1.39
C LEU A 308 -24.43 5.26 0.49
N ILE A 309 -25.10 4.18 0.91
CA ILE A 309 -25.20 2.96 0.10
C ILE A 309 -26.04 3.18 -1.16
N ALA A 310 -27.04 4.07 -1.11
CA ALA A 310 -27.82 4.44 -2.29
C ALA A 310 -27.01 5.34 -3.24
N ARG A 311 -26.09 6.17 -2.73
CA ARG A 311 -25.13 6.96 -3.53
C ARG A 311 -24.05 6.08 -4.16
N TYR A 312 -23.63 5.03 -3.46
CA TYR A 312 -22.50 4.17 -3.83
C TYR A 312 -22.90 2.69 -3.80
N PRO A 313 -23.61 2.19 -4.82
CA PRO A 313 -23.98 0.77 -4.92
C PRO A 313 -22.77 -0.18 -4.90
N GLU A 314 -21.57 0.30 -5.27
CA GLU A 314 -20.34 -0.48 -5.21
C GLU A 314 -19.93 -0.90 -3.79
N ILE A 315 -20.49 -0.26 -2.75
CA ILE A 315 -20.27 -0.64 -1.35
C ILE A 315 -20.63 -2.12 -1.12
N GLU A 316 -21.62 -2.66 -1.85
CA GLU A 316 -22.00 -4.08 -1.76
C GLU A 316 -20.83 -5.04 -2.08
N ARG A 317 -19.85 -4.59 -2.87
CA ARG A 317 -18.68 -5.36 -3.26
C ARG A 317 -17.41 -4.92 -2.53
N TRP A 318 -17.53 -4.01 -1.56
CA TRP A 318 -16.37 -3.47 -0.86
C TRP A 318 -15.51 -4.54 -0.20
N ARG A 319 -16.12 -5.57 0.42
CA ARG A 319 -15.41 -6.68 1.06
C ARG A 319 -14.56 -7.51 0.10
N SER A 320 -14.86 -7.49 -1.19
CA SER A 320 -14.09 -8.19 -2.22
C SER A 320 -13.21 -7.23 -3.03
N SER A 321 -13.06 -5.99 -2.59
CA SER A 321 -12.16 -5.02 -3.21
C SER A 321 -10.71 -5.27 -2.83
N ILE A 322 -9.81 -4.85 -3.73
CA ILE A 322 -8.36 -4.82 -3.53
C ILE A 322 -8.01 -4.00 -2.28
N ARG A 323 -8.60 -2.79 -2.18
CA ARG A 323 -8.34 -1.88 -1.07
C ARG A 323 -8.73 -2.49 0.28
N TYR A 324 -9.88 -3.15 0.37
CA TYR A 324 -10.28 -3.82 1.60
C TYR A 324 -9.31 -4.94 1.98
N ALA A 325 -8.95 -5.82 1.05
CA ALA A 325 -8.04 -6.94 1.33
C ALA A 325 -6.64 -6.47 1.75
N ALA A 326 -6.08 -5.46 1.06
CA ALA A 326 -4.81 -4.85 1.42
C ALA A 326 -4.87 -4.22 2.82
N GLN A 327 -5.91 -3.44 3.13
CA GLN A 327 -6.07 -2.84 4.46
C GLN A 327 -6.18 -3.92 5.55
N LYS A 328 -6.95 -4.98 5.32
CA LYS A 328 -7.06 -6.10 6.25
C LYS A 328 -5.72 -6.80 6.52
N GLY A 329 -4.86 -6.89 5.50
CA GLY A 329 -3.50 -7.41 5.67
C GLY A 329 -2.58 -6.46 6.46
N ILE A 330 -2.73 -5.15 6.26
CA ILE A 330 -2.03 -4.12 7.05
C ILE A 330 -2.44 -4.21 8.52
N ASP A 331 -3.75 -4.32 8.78
CA ASP A 331 -4.32 -4.43 10.12
C ASP A 331 -3.80 -5.67 10.87
N TRP A 332 -3.45 -6.74 10.16
CA TRP A 332 -2.77 -7.91 10.73
C TRP A 332 -1.27 -7.69 10.94
N LEU A 333 -0.58 -7.11 9.95
CA LEU A 333 0.88 -6.94 9.95
C LEU A 333 1.37 -6.02 11.07
N GLU A 334 0.72 -4.86 11.25
CA GLU A 334 1.16 -3.86 12.23
C GLU A 334 1.35 -4.45 13.64
N PRO A 335 0.31 -5.03 14.26
CA PRO A 335 0.47 -5.56 15.60
C PRO A 335 1.25 -6.86 15.67
N THR A 336 1.09 -7.75 14.69
CA THR A 336 1.73 -9.06 14.74
C THR A 336 3.25 -8.90 14.62
N THR A 337 3.73 -7.87 13.93
CA THR A 337 5.16 -7.51 13.88
C THR A 337 5.65 -6.97 15.23
N ILE A 338 4.85 -6.17 15.93
CA ILE A 338 5.18 -5.63 17.26
C ILE A 338 5.21 -6.75 18.31
N ASP A 339 4.23 -7.65 18.29
CA ASP A 339 4.19 -8.81 19.18
C ASP A 339 5.38 -9.74 18.92
N TRP A 340 5.72 -9.98 17.66
CA TRP A 340 6.89 -10.77 17.29
C TRP A 340 8.18 -10.12 17.79
N GLN A 341 8.31 -8.81 17.66
CA GLN A 341 9.45 -8.05 18.18
C GLN A 341 9.59 -8.19 19.69
N ALA A 342 8.49 -8.05 20.43
CA ALA A 342 8.48 -8.20 21.89
C ALA A 342 8.82 -9.63 22.33
N GLN A 343 8.39 -10.64 21.57
CA GLN A 343 8.65 -12.06 21.91
C GLN A 343 10.06 -12.51 21.58
N ASN A 344 10.68 -11.98 20.53
CA ASN A 344 11.97 -12.47 20.03
C ASN A 344 13.15 -11.56 20.42
N GLU A 345 12.89 -10.30 20.77
CA GLU A 345 13.88 -9.31 21.20
C GLU A 345 15.09 -9.14 20.25
N CYS A 346 15.00 -9.62 19.01
CA CYS A 346 16.05 -9.56 17.99
C CYS A 346 15.54 -8.99 16.67
N PHE A 347 16.45 -8.64 15.77
CA PHE A 347 16.10 -8.28 14.40
C PHE A 347 15.83 -9.55 13.59
N GLY A 348 14.60 -9.72 13.09
CA GLY A 348 14.12 -10.97 12.48
C GLY A 348 14.64 -11.25 11.08
N CYS A 349 15.84 -10.78 10.76
CA CYS A 349 16.48 -10.72 9.44
C CYS A 349 15.73 -9.91 8.38
N HIS A 350 14.40 -10.00 8.30
CA HIS A 350 13.54 -9.31 7.35
C HIS A 350 12.25 -8.76 7.97
N VAL A 351 11.78 -9.33 9.08
CA VAL A 351 10.43 -9.09 9.63
C VAL A 351 10.13 -7.60 9.82
N GLN A 352 10.91 -6.89 10.63
CA GLN A 352 10.66 -5.46 10.88
C GLN A 352 10.80 -4.63 9.59
N ALA A 353 11.88 -4.87 8.83
CA ALA A 353 12.21 -4.06 7.66
C ALA A 353 11.24 -4.25 6.48
N GLN A 354 10.78 -5.47 6.23
CA GLN A 354 9.80 -5.75 5.17
C GLN A 354 8.38 -5.33 5.57
N THR A 355 8.00 -5.46 6.86
CA THR A 355 6.77 -4.81 7.35
C THR A 355 6.86 -3.31 7.09
N LEU A 356 7.98 -2.66 7.43
CA LEU A 356 8.18 -1.23 7.22
C LEU A 356 8.12 -0.83 5.74
N MET A 357 8.65 -1.66 4.83
CA MET A 357 8.45 -1.49 3.38
C MET A 357 6.98 -1.54 3.00
N GLY A 358 6.24 -2.58 3.43
CA GLY A 358 4.81 -2.73 3.13
C GLY A 358 3.96 -1.58 3.65
N LEU A 359 4.17 -1.15 4.89
CA LEU A 359 3.51 0.01 5.48
C LEU A 359 3.86 1.31 4.74
N SER A 360 5.10 1.47 4.30
CA SER A 360 5.51 2.64 3.52
C SER A 360 4.86 2.66 2.14
N VAL A 361 4.76 1.52 1.45
CA VAL A 361 4.04 1.40 0.17
C VAL A 361 2.55 1.75 0.37
N ALA A 362 1.93 1.16 1.38
CA ALA A 362 0.54 1.42 1.74
C ALA A 362 0.28 2.90 2.05
N GLN A 363 1.15 3.53 2.84
CA GLN A 363 1.01 4.95 3.19
C GLN A 363 1.10 5.86 1.96
N ARG A 364 1.97 5.57 1.00
CA ARG A 364 2.06 6.32 -0.27
C ARG A 364 0.78 6.24 -1.08
N ASN A 365 0.08 5.12 -0.99
CA ASN A 365 -1.17 4.85 -1.70
C ASN A 365 -2.40 5.11 -0.84
N HIS A 366 -2.28 5.95 0.20
CA HIS A 366 -3.39 6.45 1.02
C HIS A 366 -4.21 5.36 1.73
N TYR A 367 -3.56 4.27 2.10
CA TYR A 367 -4.07 3.34 3.11
C TYR A 367 -3.90 3.91 4.52
N VAL A 368 -4.70 3.41 5.46
CA VAL A 368 -4.57 3.78 6.87
C VAL A 368 -3.42 2.97 7.47
N VAL A 369 -2.38 3.66 7.89
CA VAL A 369 -1.17 3.08 8.47
C VAL A 369 -0.86 3.79 9.77
N SER A 370 -0.54 3.03 10.81
CA SER A 370 -0.17 3.54 12.11
C SER A 370 1.23 4.15 12.11
N ALA A 371 1.28 5.48 12.22
CA ALA A 371 2.55 6.20 12.33
C ALA A 371 3.31 5.82 13.62
N SER A 372 2.62 5.45 14.71
CA SER A 372 3.27 4.99 15.95
C SER A 372 3.89 3.61 15.76
N CYS A 373 3.21 2.67 15.09
CA CYS A 373 3.79 1.38 14.72
C CYS A 373 5.06 1.55 13.89
N MET A 374 5.02 2.35 12.81
CA MET A 374 6.20 2.59 11.97
C MET A 374 7.37 3.20 12.77
N ARG A 375 7.11 4.16 13.66
CA ARG A 375 8.14 4.72 14.55
C ARG A 375 8.72 3.67 15.50
N ASN A 376 7.87 2.85 16.10
CA ASN A 376 8.29 1.78 17.02
C ASN A 376 9.22 0.78 16.32
N LEU A 377 8.85 0.31 15.13
CA LEU A 377 9.68 -0.62 14.35
C LEU A 377 11.06 -0.02 14.06
N VAL A 378 11.10 1.24 13.63
CA VAL A 378 12.36 1.95 13.33
C VAL A 378 13.21 2.16 14.58
N GLU A 379 12.59 2.57 15.69
CA GLU A 379 13.28 2.74 16.98
C GLU A 379 13.87 1.43 17.47
N PHE A 380 13.11 0.33 17.39
CA PHE A 380 13.63 -0.98 17.72
C PHE A 380 14.80 -1.39 16.82
N MET A 381 14.67 -1.25 15.49
CA MET A 381 15.77 -1.50 14.55
C MET A 381 17.04 -0.73 14.94
N ARG A 382 16.91 0.54 15.37
CA ARG A 382 18.06 1.34 15.84
C ARG A 382 18.75 0.72 17.06
N THR A 383 18.00 0.07 17.96
CA THR A 383 18.61 -0.63 19.12
C THR A 383 19.45 -1.84 18.69
N LYS A 384 19.09 -2.46 17.56
CA LYS A 384 19.75 -3.63 17.00
C LYS A 384 20.90 -3.28 16.06
N GLN A 385 21.01 -2.03 15.61
CA GLN A 385 22.16 -1.57 14.83
C GLN A 385 23.47 -1.52 15.66
N ALA A 386 24.56 -2.06 15.11
CA ALA A 386 25.93 -1.95 15.60
C ALA A 386 26.62 -0.65 15.15
N ASP A 387 27.73 -0.29 15.80
CA ASP A 387 28.43 0.98 15.53
C ASP A 387 28.95 1.08 14.09
N ASP A 388 29.34 -0.05 13.50
CA ASP A 388 29.82 -0.13 12.12
C ASP A 388 28.70 -0.15 11.08
N GLY A 389 27.43 -0.16 11.50
CA GLY A 389 26.27 -0.25 10.65
C GLY A 389 25.79 -1.67 10.35
N THR A 390 26.33 -2.71 10.97
CA THR A 390 25.76 -4.07 10.85
C THR A 390 24.57 -4.26 11.79
N GLU A 391 23.73 -5.27 11.54
CA GLU A 391 22.70 -5.69 12.52
C GLU A 391 23.33 -6.60 13.58
N LYS A 392 23.11 -6.29 14.86
CA LYS A 392 23.51 -7.12 16.00
C LYS A 392 22.65 -8.38 16.00
N ASP A 393 23.29 -9.54 15.95
CA ASP A 393 22.66 -10.83 16.24
C ASP A 393 23.26 -11.45 17.50
N GLU A 394 22.46 -12.24 18.21
CA GLU A 394 22.95 -13.06 19.31
C GLU A 394 23.95 -14.08 18.77
N GLY A 395 25.25 -13.84 19.01
CA GLY A 395 26.33 -14.76 18.69
C GLY A 395 27.16 -14.43 17.44
N ALA A 396 26.84 -13.38 16.68
CA ALA A 396 27.66 -12.96 15.54
C ALA A 396 27.54 -11.44 15.27
N ALA A 397 28.19 -10.63 16.10
CA ALA A 397 28.38 -9.22 15.78
C ALA A 397 29.34 -9.06 14.57
N GLY A 398 28.93 -8.28 13.55
CA GLY A 398 29.88 -7.61 12.65
C GLY A 398 30.19 -8.24 11.28
N THR A 399 29.40 -9.18 10.73
CA THR A 399 29.74 -9.79 9.42
C THR A 399 28.59 -10.06 8.46
N ARG A 400 27.33 -9.79 8.82
CA ARG A 400 26.19 -10.33 8.06
C ARG A 400 25.55 -9.36 7.07
N ALA A 401 25.64 -9.69 5.78
CA ALA A 401 25.11 -8.88 4.69
C ALA A 401 23.57 -8.92 4.60
N THR A 402 22.95 -10.08 4.75
CA THR A 402 21.50 -10.28 4.58
C THR A 402 20.64 -9.44 5.53
N PRO A 403 20.81 -9.49 6.87
CA PRO A 403 20.01 -8.66 7.77
C PRO A 403 20.30 -7.17 7.58
N THR A 404 21.56 -6.80 7.31
CA THR A 404 21.96 -5.40 7.11
C THR A 404 21.35 -4.78 5.85
N GLN A 405 21.26 -5.51 4.73
CA GLN A 405 20.60 -4.99 3.54
C GLN A 405 19.09 -4.83 3.73
N PHE A 406 18.44 -5.73 4.48
CA PHE A 406 17.02 -5.60 4.81
C PHE A 406 16.80 -4.36 5.67
N ALA A 407 17.58 -4.18 6.74
CA ALA A 407 17.50 -3.01 7.58
C ALA A 407 17.69 -1.71 6.77
N ALA A 408 18.73 -1.64 5.94
CA ALA A 408 18.99 -0.50 5.06
C ALA A 408 17.80 -0.20 4.12
N MET A 409 17.19 -1.22 3.54
CA MET A 409 15.97 -1.09 2.74
C MET A 409 14.80 -0.56 3.58
N GLY A 410 14.57 -1.11 4.78
CA GLY A 410 13.52 -0.66 5.69
C GLY A 410 13.64 0.84 6.02
N TYR A 411 14.82 1.30 6.43
CA TYR A 411 15.11 2.71 6.64
C TYR A 411 14.86 3.53 5.38
N ALA A 412 15.29 3.04 4.22
CA ALA A 412 15.13 3.77 2.97
C ALA A 412 13.65 4.03 2.62
N TYR A 413 12.79 3.02 2.78
CA TYR A 413 11.34 3.16 2.55
C TYR A 413 10.68 4.10 3.57
N PHE A 414 11.06 4.00 4.84
CA PHE A 414 10.55 4.84 5.92
C PHE A 414 10.94 6.31 5.74
N ASP A 415 12.22 6.58 5.46
CA ASP A 415 12.72 7.93 5.21
C ASP A 415 12.03 8.55 3.99
N GLU A 416 11.79 7.75 2.96
CA GLU A 416 11.10 8.19 1.76
C GLU A 416 9.66 8.66 2.07
N VAL A 417 8.90 7.97 2.92
CA VAL A 417 7.52 8.39 3.24
C VAL A 417 7.44 9.50 4.27
N THR A 418 8.25 9.43 5.33
CA THR A 418 8.27 10.43 6.41
C THR A 418 8.98 11.72 6.02
N GLY A 419 9.84 11.68 5.00
CA GLY A 419 10.65 12.83 4.59
C GLY A 419 11.82 13.12 5.53
N VAL A 420 12.21 12.17 6.38
CA VAL A 420 13.44 12.25 7.16
C VAL A 420 14.63 12.40 6.21
N LYS A 421 15.45 13.42 6.45
CA LYS A 421 16.68 13.69 5.71
C LYS A 421 17.87 13.37 6.61
N SER A 422 18.85 12.63 6.10
CA SER A 422 20.12 12.32 6.78
C SER A 422 20.00 11.44 8.04
N ASP A 423 19.18 10.38 8.00
CA ASP A 423 19.14 9.40 9.09
C ASP A 423 20.52 8.71 9.20
N GLN A 424 21.21 8.92 10.32
CA GLN A 424 22.52 8.34 10.57
C GLN A 424 22.48 6.80 10.57
N SER A 425 21.34 6.19 10.90
CA SER A 425 21.20 4.75 10.85
C SER A 425 21.25 4.23 9.41
N LEU A 426 20.53 4.85 8.47
CA LEU A 426 20.65 4.48 7.05
C LEU A 426 22.10 4.65 6.56
N LEU A 427 22.73 5.78 6.87
CA LEU A 427 24.08 6.09 6.40
C LEU A 427 25.13 5.10 6.89
N LYS A 428 25.05 4.67 8.16
CA LYS A 428 25.93 3.61 8.69
C LYS A 428 25.78 2.30 7.92
N HIS A 429 24.54 1.87 7.66
CA HIS A 429 24.29 0.65 6.88
C HIS A 429 24.88 0.76 5.48
N VAL A 430 24.62 1.85 4.74
CA VAL A 430 25.11 1.98 3.36
C VAL A 430 26.64 2.16 3.30
N ASP A 431 27.26 2.83 4.27
CA ASP A 431 28.73 2.91 4.34
C ASP A 431 29.35 1.52 4.53
N TRP A 432 28.75 0.67 5.36
CA TRP A 432 29.19 -0.72 5.49
C TRP A 432 28.94 -1.53 4.21
N LEU A 433 27.71 -1.52 3.68
CA LEU A 433 27.32 -2.28 2.48
C LEU A 433 28.16 -1.90 1.25
N SER A 434 28.52 -0.62 1.09
CA SER A 434 29.35 -0.16 -0.03
C SER A 434 30.73 -0.84 -0.08
N ARG A 435 31.26 -1.23 1.10
CA ARG A 435 32.54 -1.95 1.24
C ARG A 435 32.42 -3.45 0.99
N GLN A 436 31.20 -4.00 1.01
CA GLN A 436 30.92 -5.41 0.78
C GLN A 436 30.61 -5.74 -0.69
N LEU A 437 30.45 -4.73 -1.55
CA LEU A 437 30.15 -4.96 -2.97
C LEU A 437 31.29 -5.71 -3.67
N GLY A 438 30.95 -6.85 -4.26
CA GLY A 438 31.83 -7.65 -5.11
C GLY A 438 32.28 -6.90 -6.37
N PRO A 439 33.21 -7.48 -7.14
CA PRO A 439 33.83 -6.80 -8.28
C PRO A 439 32.83 -6.40 -9.37
N ALA A 440 31.73 -7.14 -9.56
CA ALA A 440 30.69 -6.77 -10.53
C ALA A 440 29.68 -5.76 -9.98
N GLY A 441 29.69 -5.48 -8.67
CA GLY A 441 28.75 -4.59 -7.97
C GLY A 441 27.63 -5.32 -7.23
N GLU A 442 27.70 -6.65 -7.18
CA GLU A 442 26.83 -7.53 -6.44
C GLU A 442 27.08 -7.46 -4.93
N LEU A 443 26.02 -7.64 -4.14
CA LEU A 443 26.13 -8.03 -2.75
C LEU A 443 25.89 -9.54 -2.65
N ALA A 444 26.94 -10.30 -2.33
CA ALA A 444 26.80 -11.73 -2.14
C ALA A 444 25.93 -12.03 -0.90
N PRO A 445 24.99 -12.99 -0.97
CA PRO A 445 24.29 -13.45 0.21
C PRO A 445 25.27 -14.20 1.14
N ASP A 446 25.13 -13.97 2.43
CA ASP A 446 25.86 -14.64 3.51
C ASP A 446 25.04 -15.78 4.16
N MET A 447 23.78 -15.91 3.76
CA MET A 447 22.88 -17.00 4.12
C MET A 447 21.92 -17.30 2.96
N GLU A 448 21.52 -18.56 2.84
CA GLU A 448 20.54 -19.01 1.85
C GLU A 448 19.33 -19.60 2.60
N GLU A 449 18.18 -18.93 2.49
CA GLU A 449 16.90 -19.30 3.08
C GLU A 449 15.80 -19.03 2.03
N PRO A 450 15.64 -19.90 1.01
CA PRO A 450 14.67 -19.67 -0.04
C PRO A 450 13.22 -19.77 0.49
N PRO A 451 12.29 -18.92 0.01
CA PRO A 451 12.52 -17.89 -1.00
C PRO A 451 13.02 -16.54 -0.43
N ILE A 452 13.02 -16.38 0.90
CA ILE A 452 13.18 -15.08 1.56
C ILE A 452 14.57 -14.48 1.28
N ALA A 453 15.63 -15.24 1.58
CA ALA A 453 17.01 -14.89 1.28
C ALA A 453 17.57 -15.86 0.25
N GLN A 454 17.46 -15.53 -1.03
CA GLN A 454 17.98 -16.38 -2.11
C GLN A 454 18.69 -15.55 -3.18
N GLY A 455 19.92 -15.95 -3.49
CA GLY A 455 20.74 -15.35 -4.54
C GLY A 455 21.15 -13.89 -4.32
N SER A 456 22.00 -13.38 -5.22
CA SER A 456 22.55 -12.02 -5.12
C SER A 456 21.65 -10.94 -5.71
N LEU A 457 20.65 -11.28 -6.53
CA LEU A 457 19.77 -10.28 -7.17
C LEU A 457 18.88 -9.58 -6.13
N MET A 458 18.34 -10.31 -5.14
CA MET A 458 17.55 -9.73 -4.07
C MET A 458 18.39 -8.81 -3.18
N THR A 459 19.50 -9.33 -2.63
CA THR A 459 20.38 -8.59 -1.72
C THR A 459 20.95 -7.34 -2.38
N THR A 460 21.33 -7.43 -3.66
CA THR A 460 21.81 -6.27 -4.43
C THR A 460 20.67 -5.29 -4.74
N GLY A 461 19.47 -5.77 -5.08
CA GLY A 461 18.32 -4.91 -5.35
C GLY A 461 17.88 -4.08 -4.15
N ASN A 462 17.82 -4.67 -2.96
CA ASN A 462 17.53 -3.96 -1.72
C ASN A 462 18.62 -2.94 -1.36
N THR A 463 19.88 -3.34 -1.51
CA THR A 463 21.04 -2.47 -1.28
C THR A 463 21.06 -1.28 -2.25
N LEU A 464 20.68 -1.49 -3.51
CA LEU A 464 20.54 -0.44 -4.51
C LEU A 464 19.50 0.62 -4.08
N ILE A 465 18.35 0.19 -3.56
CA ILE A 465 17.32 1.12 -3.03
C ILE A 465 17.91 1.98 -1.92
N ALA A 466 18.65 1.37 -0.98
CA ALA A 466 19.28 2.08 0.12
C ALA A 466 20.35 3.09 -0.35
N PHE A 467 21.20 2.73 -1.32
CA PHE A 467 22.17 3.68 -1.89
C PHE A 467 21.50 4.85 -2.61
N MET A 468 20.46 4.58 -3.40
CA MET A 468 19.72 5.62 -4.10
C MET A 468 19.06 6.59 -3.10
N GLN A 469 18.51 6.07 -2.00
CA GLN A 469 17.95 6.91 -0.96
C GLN A 469 19.02 7.69 -0.18
N ALA A 470 20.15 7.07 0.17
CA ALA A 470 21.26 7.76 0.81
C ALA A 470 21.85 8.87 -0.07
N PHE A 471 21.96 8.63 -1.38
CA PHE A 471 22.36 9.66 -2.34
C PHE A 471 21.32 10.79 -2.41
N ALA A 472 20.03 10.46 -2.48
CA ALA A 472 18.95 11.45 -2.50
C ALA A 472 18.92 12.33 -1.22
N GLN A 473 19.36 11.80 -0.08
CA GLN A 473 19.45 12.55 1.18
C GLN A 473 20.69 13.42 1.30
N THR A 474 21.83 12.99 0.74
CA THR A 474 23.15 13.58 1.05
C THR A 474 23.81 14.27 -0.14
N GLY A 475 23.46 13.89 -1.37
CA GLY A 475 24.20 14.27 -2.57
C GLY A 475 25.60 13.64 -2.68
N ASP A 476 25.98 12.70 -1.79
CA ASP A 476 27.33 12.12 -1.79
C ASP A 476 27.51 11.14 -2.97
N ALA A 477 28.40 11.53 -3.89
CA ALA A 477 28.71 10.76 -5.08
C ALA A 477 29.27 9.34 -4.80
N ARG A 478 29.72 9.03 -3.58
CA ARG A 478 30.09 7.66 -3.18
C ARG A 478 28.89 6.72 -3.28
N TYR A 479 27.73 7.14 -2.79
CA TYR A 479 26.51 6.31 -2.83
C TYR A 479 25.98 6.18 -4.26
N GLN A 480 26.04 7.24 -5.07
CA GLN A 480 25.70 7.15 -6.50
C GLN A 480 26.59 6.12 -7.23
N ARG A 481 27.91 6.14 -7.01
CA ARG A 481 28.83 5.17 -7.63
C ARG A 481 28.55 3.73 -7.18
N ALA A 482 28.21 3.53 -5.90
CA ALA A 482 27.84 2.22 -5.39
C ALA A 482 26.53 1.74 -6.05
N ALA A 483 25.53 2.61 -6.16
CA ALA A 483 24.28 2.34 -6.85
C ALA A 483 24.50 1.99 -8.34
N ASP A 484 25.34 2.74 -9.06
CA ASP A 484 25.64 2.49 -10.48
C ASP A 484 26.29 1.12 -10.71
N ARG A 485 27.20 0.71 -9.81
CA ARG A 485 27.81 -0.63 -9.82
C ARG A 485 26.76 -1.71 -9.60
N SER A 486 25.93 -1.57 -8.56
CA SER A 486 24.85 -2.51 -8.28
C SER A 486 23.86 -2.61 -9.44
N LEU A 487 23.46 -1.50 -10.04
CA LEU A 487 22.58 -1.47 -11.20
C LEU A 487 23.20 -2.14 -12.44
N SER A 488 24.51 -2.00 -12.63
CA SER A 488 25.26 -2.68 -13.69
C SER A 488 25.26 -4.20 -13.49
N PHE A 489 25.48 -4.67 -12.25
CA PHE A 489 25.30 -6.08 -11.90
C PHE A 489 23.87 -6.55 -12.21
N MET A 490 22.85 -5.85 -11.70
CA MET A 490 21.43 -6.20 -11.91
C MET A 490 21.10 -6.37 -13.40
N ALA A 491 21.62 -5.49 -14.26
CA ALA A 491 21.42 -5.59 -15.71
C ALA A 491 22.07 -6.84 -16.32
N SER A 492 23.27 -7.20 -15.88
CA SER A 492 24.06 -8.31 -16.44
C SER A 492 23.73 -9.70 -15.86
N ALA A 493 23.24 -9.76 -14.62
CA ALA A 493 23.01 -11.01 -13.91
C ALA A 493 21.87 -11.84 -14.54
N ASP A 494 22.04 -13.16 -14.57
CA ASP A 494 21.07 -14.11 -15.12
C ASP A 494 20.09 -14.59 -14.04
N PRO A 495 18.78 -14.27 -14.13
CA PRO A 495 17.83 -14.63 -13.09
C PRO A 495 17.46 -16.12 -13.13
N LYS A 496 17.39 -16.77 -11.96
CA LYS A 496 17.09 -18.20 -11.83
C LYS A 496 15.70 -18.46 -11.25
N THR A 497 15.30 -17.65 -10.29
CA THR A 497 14.01 -17.79 -9.58
C THR A 497 12.98 -16.76 -10.04
N THR A 498 11.73 -16.93 -9.62
CA THR A 498 10.69 -15.91 -9.80
C THR A 498 11.12 -14.59 -9.13
N GLN A 499 11.69 -14.68 -7.93
CA GLN A 499 12.21 -13.54 -7.18
C GLN A 499 13.35 -12.82 -7.91
N ASP A 500 14.30 -13.54 -8.49
CA ASP A 500 15.40 -12.94 -9.25
C ASP A 500 14.89 -12.06 -10.40
N LYS A 501 13.90 -12.55 -11.16
CA LYS A 501 13.26 -11.80 -12.24
C LYS A 501 12.58 -10.55 -11.70
N ILE A 502 11.86 -10.67 -10.59
CA ILE A 502 11.17 -9.54 -9.93
C ILE A 502 12.16 -8.46 -9.50
N PHE A 503 13.20 -8.81 -8.74
CA PHE A 503 14.17 -7.82 -8.25
C PHE A 503 14.94 -7.14 -9.39
N LYS A 504 15.21 -7.87 -10.47
CA LYS A 504 15.75 -7.29 -11.71
C LYS A 504 14.75 -6.33 -12.37
N VAL A 505 13.47 -6.71 -12.50
CA VAL A 505 12.42 -5.82 -13.02
C VAL A 505 12.30 -4.54 -12.18
N LEU A 506 12.25 -4.66 -10.85
CA LEU A 506 12.13 -3.52 -9.93
C LEU A 506 13.33 -2.56 -10.06
N ALA A 507 14.55 -3.08 -9.99
CA ALA A 507 15.76 -2.27 -10.09
C ALA A 507 15.86 -1.54 -11.44
N LEU A 508 15.63 -2.25 -12.55
CA LEU A 508 15.78 -1.67 -13.88
C LEU A 508 14.63 -0.72 -14.23
N SER A 509 13.39 -1.01 -13.81
CA SER A 509 12.25 -0.12 -14.06
C SER A 509 12.42 1.21 -13.33
N ARG A 510 12.82 1.17 -12.05
CA ARG A 510 12.94 2.36 -11.20
C ARG A 510 14.20 3.17 -11.47
N PHE A 511 15.35 2.50 -11.66
CA PHE A 511 16.66 3.16 -11.68
C PHE A 511 17.47 2.95 -12.97
N GLY A 512 17.05 2.04 -13.85
CA GLY A 512 17.78 1.69 -15.07
C GLY A 512 18.02 2.86 -16.02
N THR A 513 19.10 2.81 -16.79
CA THR A 513 19.24 3.63 -18.00
C THR A 513 18.20 3.24 -19.05
N PRO A 514 17.93 4.06 -20.09
CA PRO A 514 17.04 3.68 -21.17
C PRO A 514 17.36 2.31 -21.78
N GLN A 515 18.64 2.00 -21.99
CA GLN A 515 19.08 0.72 -22.54
C GLN A 515 18.86 -0.45 -21.57
N GLN A 516 19.14 -0.25 -20.27
CA GLN A 516 18.89 -1.29 -19.27
C GLN A 516 17.39 -1.58 -19.10
N ARG A 517 16.52 -0.58 -19.23
CA ARG A 517 15.06 -0.76 -19.19
C ARG A 517 14.51 -1.64 -20.31
N GLU A 518 15.21 -1.76 -21.45
CA GLU A 518 14.80 -2.67 -22.53
C GLU A 518 14.82 -4.14 -22.09
N LEU A 519 15.59 -4.48 -21.06
CA LEU A 519 15.66 -5.83 -20.48
C LEU A 519 14.41 -6.20 -19.67
N VAL A 520 13.56 -5.24 -19.31
CA VAL A 520 12.37 -5.48 -18.47
C VAL A 520 11.29 -6.23 -19.27
N ALA A 521 11.01 -5.83 -20.51
CA ALA A 521 9.90 -6.40 -21.28
C ALA A 521 10.00 -7.93 -21.52
N PRO A 522 11.19 -8.51 -21.81
CA PRO A 522 11.35 -9.96 -21.85
C PRO A 522 11.05 -10.66 -20.51
N LEU A 523 11.49 -10.09 -19.39
CA LEU A 523 11.25 -10.65 -18.05
C LEU A 523 9.76 -10.66 -17.70
N LEU A 524 9.04 -9.58 -18.05
CA LEU A 524 7.59 -9.52 -17.88
C LEU A 524 6.87 -10.61 -18.67
N ARG A 525 7.28 -10.85 -19.93
CA ARG A 525 6.69 -11.94 -20.73
C ARG A 525 6.97 -13.32 -20.14
N GLN A 526 8.16 -13.53 -19.57
CA GLN A 526 8.47 -14.78 -18.86
C GLN A 526 7.55 -14.96 -17.66
N LEU A 527 7.45 -13.96 -16.79
CA LEU A 527 6.56 -13.98 -15.64
C LEU A 527 5.10 -14.22 -16.06
N GLN A 528 4.59 -13.55 -17.10
CA GLN A 528 3.25 -13.79 -17.63
C GLN A 528 3.05 -15.25 -18.07
N SER A 529 4.04 -15.85 -18.75
CA SER A 529 3.96 -17.24 -19.21
C SER A 529 4.06 -18.29 -18.09
N GLU A 530 4.59 -17.90 -16.93
CA GLU A 530 4.77 -18.75 -15.76
C GLU A 530 3.58 -18.69 -14.79
N GLN A 531 2.54 -17.91 -15.10
CA GLN A 531 1.33 -17.87 -14.27
C GLN A 531 0.65 -19.25 -14.27
N ASN A 532 0.35 -19.75 -13.07
CA ASN A 532 -0.36 -21.02 -12.91
C ASN A 532 -1.84 -20.86 -13.24
N ARG A 533 -2.52 -21.99 -13.48
CA ARG A 533 -3.95 -22.01 -13.85
C ARG A 533 -4.89 -21.41 -12.80
N ASP A 534 -4.48 -21.38 -11.54
CA ASP A 534 -5.22 -20.76 -10.45
C ASP A 534 -5.08 -19.23 -10.39
N GLY A 535 -4.25 -18.66 -11.28
CA GLY A 535 -3.98 -17.23 -11.39
C GLY A 535 -2.79 -16.75 -10.54
N GLY A 536 -2.22 -17.60 -9.68
CA GLY A 536 -1.05 -17.22 -8.88
C GLY A 536 0.27 -17.58 -9.55
N TRP A 537 1.36 -17.32 -8.82
CA TRP A 537 2.73 -17.71 -9.18
C TRP A 537 3.38 -18.56 -8.10
N GLY A 538 4.30 -19.42 -8.52
CA GLY A 538 5.24 -20.14 -7.67
C GLY A 538 6.61 -19.44 -7.58
N GLU A 539 7.44 -19.88 -6.65
CA GLU A 539 8.76 -19.24 -6.37
C GLU A 539 9.83 -19.56 -7.43
N THR A 540 9.58 -20.60 -8.23
CA THR A 540 10.38 -20.98 -9.40
C THR A 540 9.46 -21.26 -10.59
N ALA A 541 10.02 -21.28 -11.81
CA ALA A 541 9.25 -21.47 -13.04
C ALA A 541 8.60 -22.88 -13.17
N ASP A 542 9.14 -23.88 -12.47
CA ASP A 542 8.65 -25.26 -12.46
C ASP A 542 7.65 -25.55 -11.32
N MET A 543 7.43 -24.60 -10.40
CA MET A 543 6.43 -24.75 -9.34
C MET A 543 5.01 -24.50 -9.86
N HIS A 544 4.28 -25.60 -10.07
CA HIS A 544 2.88 -25.56 -10.51
C HIS A 544 1.87 -25.17 -9.42
N ALA A 545 2.32 -25.10 -8.16
CA ALA A 545 1.51 -24.67 -7.04
C ALA A 545 1.86 -23.22 -6.69
N SER A 546 0.84 -22.36 -6.69
CA SER A 546 1.01 -20.94 -6.41
C SER A 546 1.07 -20.65 -4.91
N ASN A 547 1.70 -19.53 -4.56
CA ASN A 547 1.66 -18.98 -3.21
C ASN A 547 1.55 -17.45 -3.20
N ALA A 548 1.18 -16.89 -2.06
CA ALA A 548 0.95 -15.46 -1.90
C ALA A 548 2.25 -14.63 -1.95
N LEU A 549 3.38 -15.20 -1.53
CA LEU A 549 4.69 -14.53 -1.56
C LEU A 549 5.09 -14.20 -3.01
N ALA A 550 5.16 -15.21 -3.87
CA ALA A 550 5.54 -15.03 -5.27
C ALA A 550 4.48 -14.21 -6.02
N THR A 551 3.18 -14.46 -5.77
CA THR A 551 2.10 -13.71 -6.43
C THR A 551 2.15 -12.22 -6.07
N GLY A 552 2.32 -11.87 -4.80
CA GLY A 552 2.43 -10.49 -4.35
C GLY A 552 3.67 -9.77 -4.93
N GLN A 553 4.81 -10.46 -4.96
CA GLN A 553 6.03 -9.95 -5.62
C GLN A 553 5.82 -9.68 -7.12
N VAL A 554 5.17 -10.60 -7.85
CA VAL A 554 4.92 -10.43 -9.28
C VAL A 554 4.00 -9.24 -9.53
N LEU A 555 2.89 -9.13 -8.80
CA LEU A 555 1.95 -8.00 -8.94
C LEU A 555 2.64 -6.65 -8.70
N TYR A 556 3.46 -6.55 -7.65
CA TYR A 556 4.23 -5.34 -7.38
C TYR A 556 5.21 -5.02 -8.52
N SER A 557 5.93 -6.03 -9.02
CA SER A 557 6.87 -5.85 -10.15
C SER A 557 6.18 -5.42 -11.44
N PHE A 558 4.99 -5.97 -11.72
CA PHE A 558 4.16 -5.63 -12.86
C PHE A 558 3.73 -4.17 -12.80
N GLN A 559 3.29 -3.73 -11.63
CA GLN A 559 2.90 -2.35 -11.42
C GLN A 559 4.08 -1.39 -11.62
N GLU A 560 5.22 -1.64 -10.97
CA GLU A 560 6.42 -0.80 -11.10
C GLU A 560 6.92 -0.73 -12.54
N ALA A 561 6.73 -1.80 -13.31
CA ALA A 561 7.05 -1.85 -14.73
C ALA A 561 5.98 -1.26 -15.66
N GLY A 562 4.83 -0.81 -15.13
CA GLY A 562 3.75 -0.20 -15.91
C GLY A 562 2.87 -1.19 -16.67
N VAL A 563 2.81 -2.46 -16.24
CA VAL A 563 1.82 -3.42 -16.75
C VAL A 563 0.43 -2.93 -16.37
N SER A 564 -0.50 -2.96 -17.33
CA SER A 564 -1.88 -2.54 -17.09
C SER A 564 -2.55 -3.43 -16.05
N ILE A 565 -3.26 -2.82 -15.10
CA ILE A 565 -4.07 -3.55 -14.11
C ILE A 565 -5.20 -4.39 -14.75
N ASP A 566 -5.60 -4.04 -15.97
CA ASP A 566 -6.60 -4.77 -16.77
C ASP A 566 -6.00 -5.99 -17.50
N ALA A 567 -4.67 -6.18 -17.45
CA ALA A 567 -4.05 -7.35 -18.04
C ALA A 567 -4.61 -8.62 -17.39
N PRO A 568 -4.96 -9.66 -18.16
CA PRO A 568 -5.56 -10.87 -17.62
C PRO A 568 -4.73 -11.49 -16.51
N GLU A 569 -3.40 -11.56 -16.70
CA GLU A 569 -2.48 -12.14 -15.72
C GLU A 569 -2.48 -11.33 -14.43
N PHE A 570 -2.51 -9.99 -14.52
CA PHE A 570 -2.61 -9.11 -13.36
C PHE A 570 -3.90 -9.34 -12.57
N THR A 571 -5.03 -9.30 -13.27
CA THR A 571 -6.36 -9.50 -12.68
C THR A 571 -6.49 -10.89 -12.05
N ASN A 572 -5.91 -11.92 -12.68
CA ASN A 572 -5.89 -13.28 -12.16
C ASN A 572 -5.07 -13.40 -10.88
N GLY A 573 -3.90 -12.74 -10.80
CA GLY A 573 -3.08 -12.67 -9.59
C GLY A 573 -3.79 -12.01 -8.42
N VAL A 574 -4.45 -10.87 -8.69
CA VAL A 574 -5.28 -10.19 -7.69
C VAL A 574 -6.38 -11.13 -7.19
N ARG A 575 -7.10 -11.80 -8.09
CA ARG A 575 -8.17 -12.76 -7.72
C ARG A 575 -7.63 -13.91 -6.87
N TYR A 576 -6.43 -14.41 -7.18
CA TYR A 576 -5.77 -15.43 -6.38
C TYR A 576 -5.52 -14.94 -4.94
N LEU A 577 -4.96 -13.74 -4.76
CA LEU A 577 -4.72 -13.18 -3.42
C LEU A 577 -6.03 -12.95 -2.66
N LEU A 578 -7.05 -12.35 -3.30
CA LEU A 578 -8.35 -12.14 -2.66
C LEU A 578 -9.01 -13.45 -2.21
N LYS A 579 -8.86 -14.52 -3.00
CA LYS A 579 -9.44 -15.84 -2.70
C LYS A 579 -8.70 -16.58 -1.56
N THR A 580 -7.41 -16.31 -1.39
CA THR A 580 -6.54 -17.06 -0.47
C THR A 580 -6.27 -16.34 0.84
N GLN A 581 -6.72 -15.09 0.99
CA GLN A 581 -6.63 -14.35 2.25
C GLN A 581 -7.48 -15.04 3.34
N GLN A 582 -6.92 -15.17 4.54
CA GLN A 582 -7.64 -15.71 5.69
C GLN A 582 -8.61 -14.68 6.30
N ASP A 583 -9.50 -15.17 7.17
CA ASP A 583 -10.38 -14.32 7.96
C ASP A 583 -9.60 -13.36 8.89
N SER A 584 -8.38 -13.73 9.31
CA SER A 584 -7.47 -12.88 10.07
C SER A 584 -6.89 -11.70 9.28
N GLY A 585 -6.93 -11.75 7.94
CA GLY A 585 -6.23 -10.80 7.06
C GLY A 585 -4.87 -11.27 6.56
N ALA A 586 -4.28 -12.28 7.21
CA ALA A 586 -3.01 -12.87 6.80
C ALA A 586 -3.15 -13.73 5.52
N TRP A 587 -2.04 -13.93 4.83
CA TRP A 587 -1.89 -14.95 3.81
C TRP A 587 -1.07 -16.13 4.33
N PRO A 588 -1.54 -17.37 4.14
CA PRO A 588 -0.87 -18.54 4.68
C PRO A 588 0.45 -18.82 3.95
N SER A 589 1.44 -19.29 4.71
CA SER A 589 2.66 -19.90 4.16
C SER A 589 2.33 -21.28 3.60
N THR A 590 1.96 -21.34 2.32
CA THR A 590 1.62 -22.56 1.60
C THR A 590 2.45 -22.66 0.33
N ASN A 591 2.71 -23.89 -0.14
CA ASN A 591 3.43 -24.14 -1.40
C ASN A 591 4.72 -23.34 -1.53
N THR A 592 5.52 -23.29 -0.46
CA THR A 592 6.76 -22.50 -0.40
C THR A 592 7.99 -23.41 -0.34
N GLN A 593 9.13 -22.94 -0.83
CA GLN A 593 10.44 -23.58 -0.64
C GLN A 593 10.92 -23.50 0.81
N SER A 594 10.38 -22.56 1.61
CA SER A 594 10.73 -22.41 3.02
C SER A 594 10.28 -23.63 3.84
N SER A 595 11.18 -24.14 4.67
CA SER A 595 10.85 -25.16 5.68
C SER A 595 10.21 -24.56 6.95
N ARG A 596 10.16 -23.23 7.05
CA ARG A 596 9.56 -22.49 8.18
C ARG A 596 8.15 -22.05 7.81
N ASN A 597 7.17 -22.49 8.59
CA ASN A 597 5.78 -22.07 8.45
C ASN A 597 5.58 -20.72 9.15
N SER A 598 5.65 -19.64 8.40
CA SER A 598 5.48 -18.27 8.90
C SER A 598 4.65 -17.43 7.94
N GLU A 599 3.56 -16.84 8.42
CA GLU A 599 2.63 -16.04 7.60
C GLU A 599 3.19 -14.63 7.29
N PHE A 600 4.30 -14.23 7.90
CA PHE A 600 4.89 -12.90 7.71
C PHE A 600 5.26 -12.61 6.26
N ALA A 601 6.20 -13.35 5.67
CA ALA A 601 6.69 -13.04 4.31
C ALA A 601 5.59 -13.12 3.23
N PRO A 602 4.70 -14.13 3.22
CA PRO A 602 3.55 -14.14 2.31
C PRO A 602 2.61 -12.95 2.51
N THR A 603 2.31 -12.58 3.75
CA THR A 603 1.42 -11.44 4.04
C THR A 603 2.06 -10.10 3.66
N MET A 604 3.34 -9.89 3.98
CA MET A 604 4.09 -8.70 3.59
C MET A 604 4.04 -8.48 2.09
N TRP A 605 4.36 -9.51 1.30
CA TRP A 605 4.37 -9.39 -0.16
C TRP A 605 2.98 -9.30 -0.77
N ALA A 606 1.97 -9.97 -0.22
CA ALA A 606 0.59 -9.78 -0.64
C ALA A 606 0.11 -8.35 -0.38
N VAL A 607 0.44 -7.78 0.78
CA VAL A 607 0.16 -6.37 1.11
C VAL A 607 0.93 -5.43 0.20
N ILE A 608 2.23 -5.62 -0.02
CA ILE A 608 3.03 -4.80 -0.96
C ILE A 608 2.42 -4.86 -2.37
N GLY A 609 2.04 -6.05 -2.84
CA GLY A 609 1.45 -6.26 -4.15
C GLY A 609 0.06 -5.64 -4.33
N LEU A 610 -0.81 -5.72 -3.32
CA LEU A 610 -2.18 -5.17 -3.38
C LEU A 610 -2.25 -3.69 -3.00
N ALA A 611 -1.55 -3.27 -1.94
CA ALA A 611 -1.48 -1.88 -1.50
C ALA A 611 -0.58 -1.03 -2.39
N GLY A 612 0.33 -1.67 -3.15
CA GLY A 612 1.07 -1.03 -4.22
C GLY A 612 0.13 -0.42 -5.24
N LEU A 613 -1.00 -1.08 -5.55
CA LEU A 613 -1.89 -0.76 -6.66
C LEU A 613 -2.45 0.67 -6.53
N VAL A 614 -2.00 1.56 -7.42
CA VAL A 614 -2.55 2.91 -7.49
C VAL A 614 -3.88 2.84 -8.21
N GLU A 615 -4.98 2.84 -7.45
CA GLU A 615 -6.29 3.09 -8.04
C GLU A 615 -6.31 4.53 -8.58
N PRO A 616 -6.78 4.76 -9.82
CA PRO A 616 -6.85 6.09 -10.39
C PRO A 616 -7.75 7.00 -9.52
N PRO A 617 -7.42 8.29 -9.38
CA PRO A 617 -8.26 9.21 -8.61
C PRO A 617 -9.64 9.30 -9.26
N MET A 618 -10.70 9.12 -8.46
CA MET A 618 -12.08 9.18 -8.94
C MET A 618 -12.46 10.58 -9.45
N ALA A 619 -13.27 10.65 -10.49
CA ALA A 619 -13.76 11.90 -11.08
C ALA A 619 -14.35 12.88 -10.04
N GLU A 620 -15.09 12.36 -9.07
CA GLU A 620 -15.72 13.15 -8.01
C GLU A 620 -14.67 13.76 -7.05
N SER A 621 -13.60 13.01 -6.74
CA SER A 621 -12.48 13.51 -5.93
C SER A 621 -11.73 14.63 -6.67
N LEU A 622 -11.45 14.41 -7.97
CA LEU A 622 -10.84 15.44 -8.82
C LEU A 622 -11.71 16.71 -8.87
N LYS A 623 -13.03 16.56 -8.98
CA LYS A 623 -13.97 17.70 -8.95
C LYS A 623 -13.91 18.45 -7.62
N ALA A 624 -13.94 17.73 -6.50
CA ALA A 624 -13.90 18.32 -5.16
C ALA A 624 -12.62 19.13 -4.93
N GLU A 625 -11.47 18.62 -5.34
CA GLU A 625 -10.20 19.36 -5.28
C GLU A 625 -10.17 20.57 -6.22
N LEU A 626 -10.66 20.43 -7.44
CA LEU A 626 -10.78 21.54 -8.39
C LEU A 626 -11.70 22.65 -7.89
N ASP A 627 -12.81 22.31 -7.24
CA ASP A 627 -13.70 23.31 -6.65
C ASP A 627 -13.08 24.00 -5.44
N LYS A 628 -12.30 23.27 -4.64
CA LYS A 628 -11.68 23.80 -3.42
C LYS A 628 -10.44 24.64 -3.71
N TYR A 629 -9.58 24.20 -4.61
CA TYR A 629 -8.24 24.77 -4.83
C TYR A 629 -8.03 25.35 -6.22
N GLY A 630 -8.98 25.15 -7.16
CA GLY A 630 -8.83 25.54 -8.56
C GLY A 630 -7.83 24.68 -9.34
N ARG A 631 -7.18 23.70 -8.70
CA ARG A 631 -6.20 22.80 -9.31
C ARG A 631 -6.14 21.45 -8.60
N VAL A 632 -5.71 20.42 -9.32
CA VAL A 632 -5.41 19.09 -8.77
C VAL A 632 -4.26 18.44 -9.54
N ALA A 633 -3.34 17.77 -8.83
CA ALA A 633 -2.22 17.08 -9.44
C ALA A 633 -2.63 15.65 -9.87
N LEU A 634 -2.27 15.30 -11.09
CA LEU A 634 -2.33 13.97 -11.67
C LEU A 634 -0.92 13.39 -11.75
N TYR A 635 -0.71 12.26 -11.08
CA TYR A 635 0.54 11.51 -11.15
C TYR A 635 0.51 10.58 -12.36
N ILE A 636 0.68 11.17 -13.54
CA ILE A 636 0.79 10.42 -14.81
C ILE A 636 2.26 10.14 -15.07
N ASN A 637 2.61 8.85 -15.07
CA ASN A 637 3.96 8.41 -15.40
C ASN A 637 4.22 8.55 -16.90
N PHE A 638 5.44 8.97 -17.24
CA PHE A 638 5.97 8.98 -18.60
C PHE A 638 7.35 8.34 -18.60
N ASP A 639 7.66 7.60 -19.66
CA ASP A 639 9.02 7.09 -19.83
C ASP A 639 10.02 8.25 -19.96
N PHE A 640 11.28 7.97 -19.64
CA PHE A 640 12.37 8.95 -19.72
C PHE A 640 12.42 9.60 -21.11
N ASN A 641 12.43 10.94 -21.14
CA ASN A 641 12.44 11.73 -22.37
C ASN A 641 11.30 11.38 -23.36
N LYS A 642 10.18 10.85 -22.87
CA LYS A 642 8.97 10.61 -23.67
C LYS A 642 7.79 11.41 -23.15
N ALA A 643 6.87 11.70 -24.08
CA ALA A 643 5.57 12.30 -23.83
C ALA A 643 4.40 11.37 -24.21
N THR A 644 4.69 10.17 -24.68
CA THR A 644 3.66 9.15 -24.97
C THR A 644 3.02 8.68 -23.67
N LEU A 645 1.69 8.71 -23.60
CA LEU A 645 0.95 8.16 -22.46
C LEU A 645 1.19 6.65 -22.37
N ARG A 646 1.62 6.20 -21.19
CA ARG A 646 1.77 4.79 -20.86
C ARG A 646 0.40 4.14 -20.61
N PRO A 647 0.29 2.80 -20.68
CA PRO A 647 -0.98 2.10 -20.40
C PRO A 647 -1.54 2.37 -18.99
N ASP A 648 -0.67 2.54 -17.99
CA ASP A 648 -1.01 2.90 -16.60
C ASP A 648 -1.66 4.29 -16.46
N ALA A 649 -1.49 5.18 -17.44
CA ALA A 649 -2.17 6.47 -17.48
C ALA A 649 -3.65 6.37 -17.86
N LYS A 650 -4.06 5.30 -18.57
CA LYS A 650 -5.43 5.19 -19.15
C LYS A 650 -6.53 5.27 -18.09
N PRO A 651 -6.45 4.57 -16.93
CA PRO A 651 -7.49 4.66 -15.91
C PRO A 651 -7.60 6.07 -15.32
N ILE A 652 -6.48 6.79 -15.16
CA ILE A 652 -6.47 8.19 -14.70
C ILE A 652 -7.16 9.08 -15.74
N ILE A 653 -6.80 8.95 -17.02
CA ILE A 653 -7.43 9.70 -18.11
C ILE A 653 -8.93 9.40 -18.21
N ALA A 654 -9.37 8.17 -17.97
CA ALA A 654 -10.78 7.82 -17.96
C ALA A 654 -11.56 8.55 -16.85
N GLN A 655 -10.95 8.78 -15.68
CA GLN A 655 -11.56 9.56 -14.61
C GLN A 655 -11.61 11.06 -14.94
N VAL A 656 -10.59 11.61 -15.60
CA VAL A 656 -10.61 13.00 -16.11
C VAL A 656 -11.68 13.16 -17.20
N LEU A 657 -11.82 12.16 -18.08
CA LEU A 657 -12.87 12.13 -19.10
C LEU A 657 -14.26 12.13 -18.45
N LYS A 658 -14.49 11.25 -17.48
CA LYS A 658 -15.75 11.17 -16.72
C LYS A 658 -16.05 12.51 -16.02
N LEU A 659 -15.07 13.10 -15.35
CA LEU A 659 -15.18 14.44 -14.75
C LEU A 659 -15.68 15.49 -15.76
N LEU A 660 -15.09 15.53 -16.96
CA LEU A 660 -15.44 16.49 -18.00
C LEU A 660 -16.81 16.20 -18.66
N GLN A 661 -17.21 14.93 -18.75
CA GLN A 661 -18.54 14.52 -19.22
C GLN A 661 -19.63 14.89 -18.22
N ASP A 662 -19.40 14.62 -16.93
CA ASP A 662 -20.33 14.91 -15.85
C ASP A 662 -20.45 16.42 -15.56
N ASN A 663 -19.50 17.23 -16.04
CA ASN A 663 -19.48 18.68 -15.85
C ASN A 663 -19.28 19.43 -17.18
N PRO A 664 -20.32 19.59 -18.02
CA PRO A 664 -20.20 20.16 -19.37
C PRO A 664 -19.59 21.57 -19.44
N ASP A 665 -19.79 22.39 -18.41
CA ASP A 665 -19.28 23.77 -18.35
C ASP A 665 -17.83 23.86 -17.86
N LEU A 666 -17.28 22.77 -17.31
CA LEU A 666 -15.91 22.76 -16.79
C LEU A 666 -14.90 22.90 -17.94
N LYS A 667 -14.02 23.88 -17.81
CA LYS A 667 -12.88 24.11 -18.71
C LYS A 667 -11.59 23.93 -17.92
N LEU A 668 -10.64 23.19 -18.49
CA LEU A 668 -9.39 22.83 -17.83
C LEU A 668 -8.16 23.20 -18.68
N SER A 669 -7.17 23.79 -18.05
CA SER A 669 -5.79 23.82 -18.52
C SER A 669 -5.07 22.60 -17.96
N ILE A 670 -4.46 21.81 -18.84
CA ILE A 670 -3.60 20.69 -18.48
C ILE A 670 -2.18 21.23 -18.43
N GLU A 671 -1.59 21.33 -17.25
CA GLU A 671 -0.25 21.89 -17.07
C GLU A 671 0.76 20.79 -16.77
N GLY A 672 1.78 20.66 -17.60
CA GLY A 672 2.90 19.76 -17.37
C GLY A 672 3.99 20.43 -16.54
N HIS A 673 4.63 19.64 -15.68
CA HIS A 673 5.76 20.07 -14.86
C HIS A 673 6.90 19.05 -14.94
N THR A 674 8.13 19.53 -14.77
CA THR A 674 9.33 18.69 -14.62
C THR A 674 10.04 19.02 -13.31
N ASP A 675 11.02 18.20 -12.97
CA ASP A 675 12.05 18.62 -12.03
C ASP A 675 13.07 19.57 -12.69
N ASN A 676 14.09 19.98 -11.92
CA ASN A 676 15.19 20.81 -12.38
C ASN A 676 16.33 20.06 -13.10
N VAL A 677 16.19 18.76 -13.37
CA VAL A 677 17.25 17.98 -14.03
C VAL A 677 17.12 18.13 -15.54
N GLY A 678 18.21 18.59 -16.19
CA GLY A 678 18.24 18.89 -17.63
C GLY A 678 18.22 20.39 -17.92
N SER A 679 18.27 20.76 -19.20
CA SER A 679 18.18 22.18 -19.57
C SER A 679 16.75 22.70 -19.42
N HIS A 680 16.62 23.93 -18.94
CA HIS A 680 15.33 24.58 -18.70
C HIS A 680 14.43 24.57 -19.94
N ASP A 681 14.93 25.03 -21.10
CA ASP A 681 14.17 25.06 -22.36
C ASP A 681 13.65 23.68 -22.78
N TYR A 682 14.49 22.66 -22.61
CA TYR A 682 14.12 21.29 -22.90
C TYR A 682 13.01 20.81 -21.96
N ASN A 683 13.11 21.12 -20.67
CA ASN A 683 12.13 20.74 -19.66
C ASN A 683 10.77 21.44 -19.85
N VAL A 684 10.77 22.72 -20.24
CA VAL A 684 9.56 23.45 -20.65
C VAL A 684 8.92 22.78 -21.88
N LYS A 685 9.71 22.43 -22.89
CA LYS A 685 9.20 21.74 -24.08
C LYS A 685 8.66 20.34 -23.79
N LEU A 686 9.36 19.57 -22.94
CA LEU A 686 8.96 18.22 -22.56
C LEU A 686 7.65 18.23 -21.77
N SER A 687 7.54 19.10 -20.76
CA SER A 687 6.31 19.27 -19.99
C SER A 687 5.12 19.71 -20.86
N GLN A 688 5.33 20.67 -21.77
CA GLN A 688 4.29 21.09 -22.75
C GLN A 688 3.83 19.90 -23.60
N THR A 689 4.76 19.09 -24.09
CA THR A 689 4.43 17.94 -24.96
C THR A 689 3.66 16.87 -24.20
N ARG A 690 4.01 16.61 -22.92
CA ARG A 690 3.28 15.70 -22.03
C ARG A 690 1.85 16.17 -21.76
N ALA A 691 1.68 17.45 -21.46
CA ALA A 691 0.36 18.05 -21.29
C ALA A 691 -0.48 17.96 -22.58
N ALA A 692 0.14 18.23 -23.75
CA ALA A 692 -0.51 18.10 -25.04
C ALA A 692 -0.94 16.65 -25.36
N ALA A 693 -0.18 15.64 -24.92
CA ALA A 693 -0.55 14.24 -25.07
C ALA A 693 -1.81 13.88 -24.27
N VAL A 694 -1.93 14.41 -23.04
CA VAL A 694 -3.14 14.28 -22.22
C VAL A 694 -4.35 14.94 -22.89
N VAL A 695 -4.21 16.19 -23.34
CA VAL A 695 -5.28 16.89 -24.09
C VAL A 695 -5.68 16.12 -25.34
N SER A 696 -4.71 15.64 -26.12
CA SER A 696 -4.98 14.87 -27.35
C SER A 696 -5.78 13.60 -27.07
N SER A 697 -5.47 12.91 -25.96
CA SER A 697 -6.21 11.73 -25.51
C SER A 697 -7.67 12.06 -25.16
N LEU A 698 -7.89 13.16 -24.43
CA LEU A 698 -9.25 13.60 -24.05
C LEU A 698 -10.07 14.10 -25.25
N VAL A 699 -9.44 14.80 -26.20
CA VAL A 699 -10.08 15.22 -27.45
C VAL A 699 -10.41 14.02 -28.33
N ALA A 700 -9.53 13.02 -28.42
CA ALA A 700 -9.81 11.76 -29.11
C ALA A 700 -10.99 11.01 -28.47
N ALA A 701 -11.22 11.20 -27.17
CA ALA A 701 -12.38 10.71 -26.43
C ALA A 701 -13.60 11.67 -26.48
N HIS A 702 -13.67 12.55 -27.48
CA HIS A 702 -14.80 13.44 -27.79
C HIS A 702 -15.05 14.60 -26.81
N ILE A 703 -14.08 14.98 -25.97
CA ILE A 703 -14.17 16.28 -25.28
C ILE A 703 -13.90 17.41 -26.27
N ALA A 704 -14.78 18.42 -26.29
CA ALA A 704 -14.65 19.56 -27.19
C ALA A 704 -13.31 20.30 -26.96
N PRO A 705 -12.49 20.55 -28.01
CA PRO A 705 -11.18 21.18 -27.87
C PRO A 705 -11.21 22.53 -27.14
N GLY A 706 -12.27 23.33 -27.32
CA GLY A 706 -12.42 24.63 -26.64
C GLY A 706 -12.60 24.56 -25.12
N ARG A 707 -12.74 23.35 -24.56
CA ARG A 707 -12.79 23.11 -23.10
C ARG A 707 -11.43 22.78 -22.50
N LEU A 708 -10.41 22.58 -23.33
CA LEU A 708 -9.10 22.12 -22.92
C LEU A 708 -8.03 23.06 -23.45
N SER A 709 -7.03 23.35 -22.62
CA SER A 709 -5.77 23.94 -23.04
C SER A 709 -4.61 23.12 -22.49
N SER A 710 -3.41 23.25 -23.06
CA SER A 710 -2.20 22.63 -22.51
C SER A 710 -1.11 23.67 -22.28
N GLY A 711 -0.41 23.55 -21.16
CA GLY A 711 0.73 24.40 -20.79
C GLY A 711 1.92 23.55 -20.32
N GLY A 712 3.14 24.04 -20.54
CA GLY A 712 4.37 23.46 -20.03
C GLY A 712 5.06 24.46 -19.11
N SER A 713 5.09 24.17 -17.82
CA SER A 713 5.76 25.01 -16.82
C SER A 713 7.21 24.60 -16.59
N GLY A 714 7.67 23.49 -17.18
CA GLY A 714 9.01 22.94 -16.94
C GLY A 714 9.32 22.87 -15.43
N PRO A 715 10.50 23.33 -15.00
CA PRO A 715 10.89 23.35 -13.60
C PRO A 715 10.37 24.58 -12.80
N ASP A 716 9.63 25.50 -13.42
CA ASP A 716 9.42 26.86 -12.87
C ASP A 716 8.38 26.96 -11.76
N ARG A 717 7.57 25.91 -11.60
CA ARG A 717 6.52 25.82 -10.58
C ARG A 717 6.70 24.57 -9.72
N PRO A 718 7.81 24.47 -8.96
CA PRO A 718 8.05 23.34 -8.08
C PRO A 718 7.07 23.40 -6.90
N ILE A 719 6.48 22.26 -6.55
CA ILE A 719 5.65 22.09 -5.35
C ILE A 719 6.44 21.43 -4.22
N ALA A 720 7.67 21.02 -4.52
CA ALA A 720 8.58 20.42 -3.60
C ALA A 720 10.03 20.76 -3.97
N ASP A 721 10.92 20.51 -3.03
CA ASP A 721 12.34 20.80 -3.13
C ASP A 721 13.03 19.99 -4.24
N ASN A 722 13.56 20.68 -5.26
CA ASN A 722 14.25 20.07 -6.40
C ASN A 722 15.64 19.51 -6.05
N ASP A 723 16.16 19.82 -4.87
CA ASP A 723 17.46 19.31 -4.43
C ASP A 723 17.37 17.83 -4.01
N THR A 724 16.15 17.29 -3.87
CA THR A 724 15.91 15.88 -3.49
C THR A 724 15.16 15.11 -4.57
N GLU A 725 15.44 13.82 -4.74
CA GLU A 725 14.73 12.99 -5.72
C GLU A 725 13.22 12.91 -5.44
N LYS A 726 12.81 12.93 -4.17
CA LYS A 726 11.40 12.98 -3.76
C LYS A 726 10.72 14.26 -4.22
N GLY A 727 11.35 15.41 -4.00
CA GLY A 727 10.76 16.68 -4.44
C GLY A 727 10.80 16.80 -5.96
N ARG A 728 11.85 16.30 -6.62
CA ARG A 728 11.86 16.14 -8.08
C ARG A 728 10.74 15.25 -8.60
N ALA A 729 10.49 14.09 -7.98
CA ALA A 729 9.38 13.20 -8.33
C ALA A 729 8.02 13.89 -8.22
N LYS A 730 7.79 14.64 -7.13
CA LYS A 730 6.58 15.47 -6.98
C LYS A 730 6.50 16.58 -8.03
N ASN A 731 7.64 17.13 -8.45
CA ASN A 731 7.70 18.16 -9.47
C ASN A 731 7.46 17.60 -10.89
N ARG A 732 7.75 16.32 -11.14
CA ARG A 732 7.39 15.59 -12.36
C ARG A 732 5.92 15.16 -12.36
N ARG A 733 5.01 16.10 -12.65
CA ARG A 733 3.56 15.87 -12.59
C ARG A 733 2.83 16.54 -13.75
N VAL A 734 1.54 16.22 -13.88
CA VAL A 734 0.58 16.98 -14.68
C VAL A 734 -0.46 17.55 -13.72
N GLU A 735 -0.88 18.80 -13.87
CA GLU A 735 -1.98 19.39 -13.11
C GLU A 735 -3.20 19.60 -14.02
N LEU A 736 -4.39 19.40 -13.46
CA LEU A 736 -5.62 20.00 -13.97
C LEU A 736 -5.77 21.35 -13.30
N VAL A 737 -5.96 22.41 -14.07
CA VAL A 737 -6.20 23.77 -13.56
C VAL A 737 -7.50 24.28 -14.15
N LYS A 738 -8.42 24.75 -13.30
CA LYS A 738 -9.69 25.33 -13.75
C LYS A 738 -9.44 26.65 -14.49
N MET A 739 -10.01 26.79 -15.69
CA MET A 739 -9.87 27.97 -16.56
C MET A 739 -10.89 29.06 -16.26
#